data_AF-T0RP49-F1
#
_entry.id   AF-T0RP49-F1
#
_cell.length_a   1.000
_cell.length_b   1.000
_cell.length_c   1.000
_cell.angle_alpha   90.00
_cell.angle_beta   90.00
_cell.angle_gamma   90.00
#
_symmetry.space_group_name_H-M   'P 1'
#
loop_
_entity.id
_entity.type
_entity.pdbx_description
1 polymer ?
#
loop_
_entity_poly.entity_id
_entity_poly.type
_entity_poly.pdbx_seq_one_letter_code
_entity_poly.pdbx_strand_id
1 'polypeptide(L)'
;MDAEVARLTADAAAKEASLNELKTKAKAFAEAMTAEKKQLEASLAAAKAELADIKVKAKAFADNVRAQIVAEKDRVHALESQVQAKEAELATLKAQPASPSLDLGPSEADIAAAVATKEREMQQRLDEAMETMRAQLAQSRADNERRLQGTQDEHARTVQMLQEQIKTLSDVSSDVSTASSQWAFEKAQLEQDARNAHTQLEAQIRSLAESHARELEHVQATSRAHVDELTAQLATAATHTQSLQANASTSESASASRATALQETLQTVAGLLEQLVPMATSSDPVALAQALQASVRDAATTQQSLEGRVERLEADKATIESDKTAVETALRDATSALETAKAAASSAQTQLASLQSETSWAASGLQSQLASLQDQLRTATDELHSHKEMLSRETAQKDALQIELNELRMELSHEKSQHKSQSSDVASLQAELAASKAQTVQLSQEKSELAARHDRFLKDEEEKKVKVKQYVQALTTEKQKAIDGLGQVTADLEGAKKAIAEKDGLFEKRMAEIKAKTMDKFADHERVITKAKEETDRLNDVIKKLEAEIKSLSAKKKEAEDETMESLKKKRLAAKTETQKLANDLEGIQRRAAMFADVTSNKCVQQTKQIDLLQEKVLESIHAISHQKKCDISSLHELCVVQDSPRMSANLPGPAMGLTKVDDEISRVFDKMTTLSNVTDRLCDLMLEDGDLSLKDLVIERVVKQFSACFVHAPAHAKPDEAGLLHQRSSSSSTQPPDSPTAT
;
A
#
# COMPACT_ATOMS: atom_id res chain seq x y z
N MET A 1 32.62 -7.66 -16.94
CA MET A 1 31.33 -8.36 -16.78
C MET A 1 30.65 -7.89 -15.51
N ASP A 2 31.22 -8.16 -14.33
CA ASP A 2 30.52 -8.00 -13.05
C ASP A 2 30.03 -6.57 -12.74
N ALA A 3 30.81 -5.54 -13.10
CA ALA A 3 30.38 -4.15 -12.97
C ALA A 3 29.17 -3.79 -13.87
N GLU A 4 29.05 -4.41 -15.05
CA GLU A 4 27.91 -4.24 -15.95
C GLU A 4 26.68 -4.97 -15.39
N VAL A 5 26.88 -6.18 -14.83
CA VAL A 5 25.82 -6.94 -14.15
C VAL A 5 25.29 -6.17 -12.94
N ALA A 6 26.17 -5.66 -12.07
CA ALA A 6 25.77 -4.85 -10.91
C ALA A 6 24.98 -3.59 -11.32
N ARG A 7 25.39 -2.91 -12.41
CA ARG A 7 24.68 -1.75 -12.98
C ARG A 7 23.28 -2.13 -13.49
N LEU A 8 23.16 -3.27 -14.18
CA LEU A 8 21.88 -3.76 -14.70
C LEU A 8 20.95 -4.24 -13.57
N THR A 9 21.47 -4.85 -12.51
CA THR A 9 20.68 -5.22 -11.32
C THR A 9 20.15 -3.99 -10.58
N ALA A 10 20.97 -2.94 -10.44
CA ALA A 10 20.53 -1.68 -9.84
C ALA A 10 19.45 -0.97 -10.69
N ASP A 11 19.60 -0.95 -12.02
CA ASP A 11 18.62 -0.38 -12.95
C ASP A 11 17.30 -1.20 -12.98
N ALA A 12 17.37 -2.52 -12.83
CA ALA A 12 16.19 -3.38 -12.66
C ALA A 12 15.44 -3.06 -11.34
N ALA A 13 16.16 -2.99 -10.21
CA ALA A 13 15.57 -2.65 -8.91
C ALA A 13 14.93 -1.24 -8.91
N ALA A 14 15.56 -0.26 -9.56
CA ALA A 14 15.01 1.10 -9.71
C ALA A 14 13.72 1.12 -10.54
N LYS A 15 13.64 0.32 -11.60
CA LYS A 15 12.42 0.18 -12.42
C LYS A 15 11.31 -0.56 -11.67
N GLU A 16 11.64 -1.56 -10.86
CA GLU A 16 10.66 -2.27 -10.04
C GLU A 16 10.08 -1.39 -8.91
N ALA A 17 10.92 -0.59 -8.26
CA ALA A 17 10.48 0.44 -7.32
C ALA A 17 9.53 1.45 -7.98
N SER A 18 9.91 1.96 -9.17
CA SER A 18 9.08 2.89 -9.96
C SER A 18 7.73 2.27 -10.37
N LEU A 19 7.73 0.98 -10.75
CA LEU A 19 6.51 0.24 -11.11
C LEU A 19 5.58 0.08 -9.90
N ASN A 20 6.12 -0.20 -8.71
CA ASN A 20 5.33 -0.34 -7.49
C ASN A 20 4.77 1.01 -7.00
N GLU A 21 5.51 2.11 -7.16
CA GLU A 21 4.98 3.46 -6.94
C GLU A 21 3.83 3.78 -7.91
N LEU A 22 3.97 3.42 -9.19
CA LEU A 22 2.92 3.63 -10.20
C LEU A 22 1.66 2.81 -9.90
N LYS A 23 1.80 1.54 -9.48
CA LYS A 23 0.67 0.71 -9.01
C LYS A 23 -0.05 1.33 -7.81
N THR A 24 0.70 1.88 -6.86
CA THR A 24 0.15 2.53 -5.66
C THR A 24 -0.63 3.79 -6.03
N LYS A 25 -0.09 4.63 -6.92
CA LYS A 25 -0.77 5.81 -7.47
C LYS A 25 -2.03 5.44 -8.28
N ALA A 26 -1.97 4.38 -9.09
CA ALA A 26 -3.12 3.89 -9.86
C ALA A 26 -4.24 3.36 -8.95
N LYS A 27 -3.91 2.62 -7.88
CA LYS A 27 -4.87 2.16 -6.87
C LYS A 27 -5.56 3.34 -6.17
N ALA A 28 -4.78 4.30 -5.67
CA ALA A 28 -5.31 5.50 -5.02
C ALA A 28 -6.23 6.32 -5.95
N PHE A 29 -5.89 6.41 -7.25
CA PHE A 29 -6.75 7.07 -8.24
C PHE A 29 -8.06 6.32 -8.49
N ALA A 30 -8.03 4.99 -8.57
CA ALA A 30 -9.24 4.16 -8.72
C ALA A 30 -10.17 4.25 -7.49
N GLU A 31 -9.59 4.30 -6.29
CA GLU A 31 -10.32 4.52 -5.03
C GLU A 31 -10.96 5.92 -4.99
N ALA A 32 -10.23 6.97 -5.38
CA ALA A 32 -10.74 8.33 -5.48
C ALA A 32 -11.92 8.47 -6.47
N MET A 33 -11.79 7.89 -7.67
CA MET A 33 -12.88 7.86 -8.67
C MET A 33 -14.10 7.08 -8.18
N THR A 34 -13.91 6.03 -7.37
CA THR A 34 -14.99 5.26 -6.77
C THR A 34 -15.71 6.05 -5.67
N ALA A 35 -14.96 6.81 -4.86
CA ALA A 35 -15.52 7.71 -3.85
C ALA A 35 -16.32 8.87 -4.50
N GLU A 36 -15.78 9.52 -5.53
CA GLU A 36 -16.45 10.58 -6.28
C GLU A 36 -17.76 10.07 -6.92
N LYS A 37 -17.74 8.87 -7.53
CA LYS A 37 -18.94 8.22 -8.04
C LYS A 37 -20.01 8.04 -6.95
N LYS A 38 -19.63 7.54 -5.77
CA LYS A 38 -20.54 7.33 -4.63
C LYS A 38 -21.12 8.65 -4.12
N GLN A 39 -20.32 9.71 -4.09
CA GLN A 39 -20.76 11.07 -3.73
C GLN A 39 -21.78 11.63 -4.74
N LEU A 40 -21.54 11.45 -6.05
CA LEU A 40 -22.48 11.86 -7.10
C LEU A 40 -23.79 11.05 -7.06
N GLU A 41 -23.73 9.75 -6.77
CA GLU A 41 -24.93 8.92 -6.57
C GLU A 41 -25.75 9.37 -5.34
N ALA A 42 -25.09 9.75 -4.25
CA ALA A 42 -25.75 10.32 -3.06
C ALA A 42 -26.39 11.71 -3.34
N SER A 43 -25.67 12.60 -4.03
CA SER A 43 -26.20 13.92 -4.43
C SER A 43 -27.41 13.78 -5.37
N LEU A 44 -27.38 12.85 -6.32
CA LEU A 44 -28.52 12.53 -7.19
C LEU A 44 -29.73 12.01 -6.39
N ALA A 45 -29.50 11.23 -5.33
CA ALA A 45 -30.57 10.74 -4.45
C ALA A 45 -31.20 11.88 -3.63
N ALA A 46 -30.38 12.79 -3.07
CA ALA A 46 -30.85 13.97 -2.35
C ALA A 46 -31.71 14.89 -3.24
N ALA A 47 -31.20 15.25 -4.43
CA ALA A 47 -31.94 16.09 -5.38
C ALA A 47 -33.27 15.46 -5.85
N LYS A 48 -33.35 14.12 -5.92
CA LYS A 48 -34.62 13.42 -6.18
C LYS A 48 -35.60 13.49 -5.01
N ALA A 49 -35.10 13.46 -3.77
CA ALA A 49 -35.93 13.62 -2.57
C ALA A 49 -36.49 15.05 -2.46
N GLU A 50 -35.65 16.07 -2.69
CA GLU A 50 -36.09 17.47 -2.76
C GLU A 50 -37.13 17.69 -3.86
N LEU A 51 -36.92 17.15 -5.06
CA LEU A 51 -37.89 17.24 -6.15
C LEU A 51 -39.23 16.55 -5.81
N ALA A 52 -39.21 15.49 -4.99
CA ALA A 52 -40.42 14.85 -4.51
C ALA A 52 -41.15 15.72 -3.47
N ASP A 53 -40.43 16.31 -2.51
CA ASP A 53 -40.99 17.23 -1.52
C ASP A 53 -41.55 18.51 -2.16
N ILE A 54 -40.85 19.10 -3.12
CA ILE A 54 -41.35 20.23 -3.92
C ILE A 54 -42.66 19.88 -4.64
N LYS A 55 -42.78 18.65 -5.19
CA LYS A 55 -44.04 18.19 -5.80
C LYS A 55 -45.17 18.02 -4.78
N VAL A 56 -44.88 17.55 -3.57
CA VAL A 56 -45.85 17.45 -2.47
C VAL A 56 -46.32 18.85 -2.04
N LYS A 57 -45.39 19.78 -1.82
CA LYS A 57 -45.66 21.19 -1.47
C LYS A 57 -46.46 21.90 -2.56
N ALA A 58 -46.09 21.75 -3.84
CA ALA A 58 -46.82 22.32 -4.96
C ALA A 58 -48.24 21.76 -5.09
N LYS A 59 -48.44 20.45 -4.83
CA LYS A 59 -49.78 19.85 -4.77
C LYS A 59 -50.60 20.41 -3.61
N ALA A 60 -50.04 20.46 -2.40
CA ALA A 60 -50.71 21.01 -1.22
C ALA A 60 -51.11 22.48 -1.43
N PHE A 61 -50.27 23.28 -2.09
CA PHE A 61 -50.59 24.64 -2.49
C PHE A 61 -51.75 24.70 -3.50
N ALA A 62 -51.71 23.88 -4.56
CA ALA A 62 -52.78 23.82 -5.56
C ALA A 62 -54.13 23.33 -4.97
N ASP A 63 -54.09 22.44 -3.99
CA ASP A 63 -55.28 21.94 -3.30
C ASP A 63 -55.84 23.01 -2.31
N ASN A 64 -54.98 23.77 -1.63
CA ASN A 64 -55.37 24.92 -0.80
C ASN A 64 -56.00 26.06 -1.63
N VAL A 65 -55.38 26.43 -2.76
CA VAL A 65 -55.94 27.43 -3.70
C VAL A 65 -57.30 26.97 -4.24
N ARG A 66 -57.47 25.67 -4.55
CA ARG A 66 -58.79 25.13 -4.92
C ARG A 66 -59.81 25.21 -3.79
N ALA A 67 -59.42 24.93 -2.55
CA ALA A 67 -60.30 25.09 -1.39
C ALA A 67 -60.75 26.55 -1.19
N GLN A 68 -59.84 27.52 -1.36
CA GLN A 68 -60.18 28.94 -1.32
C GLN A 68 -61.15 29.35 -2.44
N ILE A 69 -60.93 28.88 -3.67
CA ILE A 69 -61.82 29.17 -4.82
C ILE A 69 -63.23 28.60 -4.57
N VAL A 70 -63.35 27.42 -3.97
CA VAL A 70 -64.67 26.85 -3.58
C VAL A 70 -65.31 27.70 -2.49
N ALA A 71 -64.58 28.04 -1.42
CA ALA A 71 -65.11 28.85 -0.32
C ALA A 71 -65.59 30.25 -0.77
N GLU A 72 -64.85 30.92 -1.67
CA GLU A 72 -65.30 32.19 -2.25
C GLU A 72 -66.47 32.02 -3.22
N LYS A 73 -66.54 30.93 -3.98
CA LYS A 73 -67.71 30.63 -4.82
C LYS A 73 -68.97 30.43 -3.97
N ASP A 74 -68.87 29.70 -2.87
CA ASP A 74 -69.99 29.48 -1.93
C ASP A 74 -70.39 30.80 -1.24
N ARG A 75 -69.42 31.66 -0.89
CA ARG A 75 -69.66 33.01 -0.37
C ARG A 75 -70.39 33.90 -1.39
N VAL A 76 -70.00 33.86 -2.67
CA VAL A 76 -70.67 34.60 -3.75
C VAL A 76 -72.11 34.10 -3.92
N HIS A 77 -72.35 32.79 -3.98
CA HIS A 77 -73.71 32.24 -4.05
C HIS A 77 -74.58 32.61 -2.84
N ALA A 78 -74.00 32.67 -1.63
CA ALA A 78 -74.72 33.14 -0.44
C ALA A 78 -75.11 34.62 -0.56
N LEU A 79 -74.23 35.48 -1.10
CA LEU A 79 -74.52 36.89 -1.35
C LEU A 79 -75.56 37.08 -2.48
N GLU A 80 -75.45 36.35 -3.58
CA GLU A 80 -76.45 36.33 -4.67
C GLU A 80 -77.83 35.92 -4.14
N SER A 81 -77.90 34.90 -3.27
CA SER A 81 -79.14 34.46 -2.63
C SER A 81 -79.74 35.54 -1.72
N GLN A 82 -78.90 36.27 -0.98
CA GLN A 82 -79.35 37.40 -0.16
C GLN A 82 -79.87 38.56 -1.01
N VAL A 83 -79.23 38.87 -2.14
CA VAL A 83 -79.69 39.90 -3.09
C VAL A 83 -81.04 39.50 -3.69
N GLN A 84 -81.19 38.26 -4.19
CA GLN A 84 -82.46 37.77 -4.72
C GLN A 84 -83.59 37.79 -3.67
N ALA A 85 -83.31 37.41 -2.43
CA ALA A 85 -84.28 37.49 -1.33
C ALA A 85 -84.70 38.95 -1.06
N LYS A 86 -83.75 39.89 -1.08
CA LYS A 86 -84.03 41.33 -0.91
C LYS A 86 -84.78 41.94 -2.10
N GLU A 87 -84.50 41.51 -3.33
CA GLU A 87 -85.25 41.91 -4.51
C GLU A 87 -86.69 41.38 -4.49
N ALA A 88 -86.91 40.15 -4.01
CA ALA A 88 -88.25 39.58 -3.83
C ALA A 88 -89.06 40.30 -2.71
N GLU A 89 -88.39 40.68 -1.62
CA GLU A 89 -88.98 41.52 -0.55
C GLU A 89 -89.36 42.92 -1.07
N LEU A 90 -88.52 43.51 -1.92
CA LEU A 90 -88.78 44.82 -2.53
C LEU A 90 -89.86 44.75 -3.64
N ALA A 91 -89.97 43.62 -4.34
CA ALA A 91 -91.03 43.35 -5.31
C ALA A 91 -92.40 43.15 -4.63
N THR A 92 -92.45 42.45 -3.50
CA THR A 92 -93.70 42.29 -2.72
C THR A 92 -94.16 43.61 -2.09
N LEU A 93 -93.24 44.46 -1.63
CA LEU A 93 -93.53 45.84 -1.23
C LEU A 93 -94.09 46.72 -2.37
N LYS A 94 -93.65 46.50 -3.62
CA LYS A 94 -94.20 47.19 -4.81
C LYS A 94 -95.54 46.64 -5.30
N ALA A 95 -95.93 45.44 -4.87
CA ALA A 95 -97.13 44.76 -5.33
C ALA A 95 -98.38 45.00 -4.45
N GLN A 96 -98.26 45.77 -3.35
CA GLN A 96 -99.41 46.13 -2.53
C GLN A 96 -100.30 47.16 -3.25
N PRO A 97 -101.57 46.83 -3.57
CA PRO A 97 -102.48 47.78 -4.19
C PRO A 97 -102.95 48.80 -3.14
N ALA A 98 -102.97 50.08 -3.54
CA ALA A 98 -103.54 51.14 -2.73
C ALA A 98 -105.06 50.95 -2.59
N SER A 99 -105.50 50.47 -1.43
CA SER A 99 -106.91 50.35 -1.05
C SER A 99 -107.30 51.52 -0.14
N PRO A 100 -108.30 52.34 -0.49
CA PRO A 100 -108.71 53.48 0.33
C PRO A 100 -109.81 53.10 1.33
N SER A 101 -109.56 53.29 2.62
CA SER A 101 -110.64 53.42 3.61
C SER A 101 -110.19 54.32 4.75
N LEU A 102 -110.94 55.42 4.94
CA LEU A 102 -110.80 56.35 6.05
C LEU A 102 -111.13 55.64 7.38
N ASP A 103 -110.28 55.80 8.39
CA ASP A 103 -110.74 55.95 9.77
C ASP A 103 -109.79 56.90 10.53
N LEU A 104 -110.28 57.43 11.64
CA LEU A 104 -109.79 58.64 12.30
C LEU A 104 -108.33 58.55 12.74
N GLY A 105 -107.55 59.56 12.37
CA GLY A 105 -106.09 59.52 12.50
C GLY A 105 -105.60 59.56 13.96
N PRO A 106 -104.47 58.88 14.25
CA PRO A 106 -103.64 59.30 15.37
C PRO A 106 -103.10 60.70 15.06
N SER A 107 -102.86 61.53 16.09
CA SER A 107 -102.48 62.92 15.85
C SER A 107 -101.12 63.02 15.15
N GLU A 108 -100.82 64.16 14.54
CA GLU A 108 -99.51 64.40 13.91
C GLU A 108 -98.36 64.22 14.91
N ALA A 109 -98.63 64.42 16.22
CA ALA A 109 -97.71 64.13 17.32
C ALA A 109 -97.50 62.62 17.57
N ASP A 110 -98.51 61.78 17.36
CA ASP A 110 -98.43 60.32 17.55
C ASP A 110 -97.65 59.65 16.40
N ILE A 111 -97.83 60.13 15.16
CA ILE A 111 -97.02 59.69 14.02
C ILE A 111 -95.57 60.15 14.19
N ALA A 112 -95.34 61.40 14.63
CA ALA A 112 -94.01 61.88 14.97
C ALA A 112 -93.37 61.08 16.12
N ALA A 113 -94.14 60.70 17.15
CA ALA A 113 -93.68 59.87 18.25
C ALA A 113 -93.32 58.44 17.79
N ALA A 114 -94.14 57.83 16.93
CA ALA A 114 -93.87 56.52 16.35
C ALA A 114 -92.61 56.54 15.46
N VAL A 115 -92.45 57.55 14.61
CA VAL A 115 -91.24 57.74 13.78
C VAL A 115 -90.01 57.97 14.66
N ALA A 116 -90.06 58.86 15.64
CA ALA A 116 -88.95 59.10 16.57
C ALA A 116 -88.62 57.88 17.46
N THR A 117 -89.58 56.98 17.70
CA THR A 117 -89.33 55.71 18.39
C THR A 117 -88.62 54.73 17.45
N LYS A 118 -89.11 54.59 16.20
CA LYS A 118 -88.48 53.78 15.15
C LYS A 118 -87.06 54.25 14.79
N GLU A 119 -86.83 55.56 14.78
CA GLU A 119 -85.53 56.17 14.55
C GLU A 119 -84.57 55.88 15.71
N ARG A 120 -85.03 55.98 16.97
CA ARG A 120 -84.23 55.51 18.12
C ARG A 120 -83.94 54.02 18.08
N GLU A 121 -84.91 53.17 17.73
CA GLU A 121 -84.67 51.72 17.56
C GLU A 121 -83.64 51.43 16.46
N MET A 122 -83.70 52.15 15.35
CA MET A 122 -82.76 51.99 14.25
C MET A 122 -81.35 52.48 14.63
N GLN A 123 -81.27 53.62 15.31
CA GLN A 123 -80.01 54.16 15.83
C GLN A 123 -79.41 53.24 16.89
N GLN A 124 -80.22 52.73 17.83
CA GLN A 124 -79.78 51.76 18.84
C GLN A 124 -79.25 50.47 18.17
N ARG A 125 -79.94 49.93 17.16
CA ARG A 125 -79.44 48.76 16.41
C ARG A 125 -78.15 49.04 15.64
N LEU A 126 -77.98 50.27 15.11
CA LEU A 126 -76.76 50.68 14.44
C LEU A 126 -75.60 50.79 15.45
N ASP A 127 -75.85 51.35 16.62
CA ASP A 127 -74.88 51.48 17.70
C ASP A 127 -74.51 50.08 18.27
N GLU A 128 -75.48 49.20 18.51
CA GLU A 128 -75.26 47.79 18.90
C GLU A 128 -74.45 47.01 17.84
N ALA A 129 -74.73 47.22 16.55
CA ALA A 129 -73.98 46.59 15.46
C ALA A 129 -72.53 47.13 15.36
N MET A 130 -72.33 48.44 15.54
CA MET A 130 -70.99 49.03 15.60
C MET A 130 -70.21 48.57 16.83
N GLU A 131 -70.87 48.44 17.98
CA GLU A 131 -70.23 47.96 19.21
C GLU A 131 -69.84 46.48 19.09
N THR A 132 -70.69 45.66 18.47
CA THR A 132 -70.38 44.26 18.14
C THR A 132 -69.20 44.16 17.18
N MET A 133 -69.14 45.02 16.15
CA MET A 133 -68.04 45.07 15.20
C MET A 133 -66.72 45.54 15.85
N ARG A 134 -66.78 46.51 16.76
CA ARG A 134 -65.62 46.94 17.59
C ARG A 134 -65.14 45.81 18.49
N ALA A 135 -66.05 45.07 19.13
CA ALA A 135 -65.71 43.92 19.97
C ALA A 135 -65.02 42.81 19.15
N GLN A 136 -65.53 42.48 17.96
CA GLN A 136 -64.90 41.52 17.05
C GLN A 136 -63.51 41.97 16.59
N LEU A 137 -63.33 43.25 16.25
CA LEU A 137 -62.03 43.81 15.87
C LEU A 137 -61.04 43.82 17.06
N ALA A 138 -61.51 44.12 18.27
CA ALA A 138 -60.69 44.06 19.48
C ALA A 138 -60.25 42.63 19.81
N GLN A 139 -61.17 41.66 19.71
CA GLN A 139 -60.87 40.24 19.91
C GLN A 139 -59.90 39.71 18.85
N SER A 140 -60.11 40.03 17.57
CA SER A 140 -59.20 39.65 16.48
C SER A 140 -57.80 40.25 16.65
N ARG A 141 -57.69 41.48 17.16
CA ARG A 141 -56.39 42.08 17.53
C ARG A 141 -55.72 41.31 18.67
N ALA A 142 -56.45 41.03 19.75
CA ALA A 142 -55.91 40.28 20.90
C ALA A 142 -55.45 38.86 20.53
N ASP A 143 -56.18 38.17 19.66
CA ASP A 143 -55.80 36.82 19.20
C ASP A 143 -54.60 36.86 18.23
N ASN A 144 -54.50 37.86 17.36
CA ASN A 144 -53.32 38.06 16.53
C ASN A 144 -52.08 38.43 17.36
N GLU A 145 -52.24 39.24 18.41
CA GLU A 145 -51.17 39.63 19.32
C GLU A 145 -50.67 38.43 20.14
N ARG A 146 -51.56 37.58 20.66
CA ARG A 146 -51.19 36.28 21.28
C ARG A 146 -50.43 35.36 20.32
N ARG A 147 -50.84 35.28 19.05
CA ARG A 147 -50.15 34.46 18.05
C ARG A 147 -48.76 35.01 17.74
N LEU A 148 -48.62 36.33 17.64
CA LEU A 148 -47.32 36.99 17.46
C LEU A 148 -46.39 36.72 18.66
N GLN A 149 -46.91 36.86 19.89
CA GLN A 149 -46.19 36.54 21.12
C GLN A 149 -45.70 35.08 21.12
N GLY A 150 -46.58 34.12 20.79
CA GLY A 150 -46.22 32.71 20.70
C GLY A 150 -45.10 32.43 19.70
N THR A 151 -45.15 33.04 18.50
CA THR A 151 -44.07 32.89 17.51
C THR A 151 -42.75 33.55 17.93
N GLN A 152 -42.80 34.63 18.72
CA GLN A 152 -41.60 35.26 19.29
C GLN A 152 -40.97 34.36 20.37
N ASP A 153 -41.78 33.76 21.23
CA ASP A 153 -41.32 32.83 22.27
C ASP A 153 -40.73 31.54 21.66
N GLU A 154 -41.34 30.99 20.61
CA GLU A 154 -40.79 29.85 19.84
C GLU A 154 -39.46 30.20 19.16
N HIS A 155 -39.36 31.38 18.55
CA HIS A 155 -38.11 31.85 17.96
C HIS A 155 -37.01 32.03 19.01
N ALA A 156 -37.33 32.63 20.16
CA ALA A 156 -36.38 32.80 21.27
C ALA A 156 -35.85 31.47 21.81
N ARG A 157 -36.72 30.45 21.98
CA ARG A 157 -36.32 29.09 22.36
C ARG A 157 -35.40 28.44 21.32
N THR A 158 -35.71 28.62 20.04
CA THR A 158 -34.90 28.07 18.94
C THR A 158 -33.50 28.71 18.91
N VAL A 159 -33.40 30.02 19.13
CA VAL A 159 -32.12 30.74 19.23
C VAL A 159 -31.31 30.28 20.45
N GLN A 160 -31.93 30.07 21.61
CA GLN A 160 -31.24 29.51 22.78
C GLN A 160 -30.71 28.09 22.53
N MET A 161 -31.52 27.22 21.91
CA MET A 161 -31.09 25.86 21.57
C MET A 161 -29.88 25.85 20.62
N LEU A 162 -29.87 26.73 19.61
CA LEU A 162 -28.73 26.89 18.71
C LEU A 162 -27.49 27.44 19.42
N GLN A 163 -27.65 28.37 20.37
CA GLN A 163 -26.53 28.88 21.17
C GLN A 163 -25.92 27.77 22.07
N GLU A 164 -26.75 26.93 22.69
CA GLU A 164 -26.28 25.79 23.50
C GLU A 164 -25.54 24.77 22.61
N GLN A 165 -26.05 24.47 21.41
CA GLN A 165 -25.38 23.59 20.43
C GLN A 165 -24.04 24.15 19.94
N ILE A 166 -23.96 25.46 19.64
CA ILE A 166 -22.70 26.10 19.24
C ILE A 166 -21.68 26.04 20.39
N LYS A 167 -22.13 26.19 21.64
CA LYS A 167 -21.27 26.10 22.81
C LYS A 167 -20.73 24.67 23.00
N THR A 168 -21.57 23.64 22.92
CA THR A 168 -21.10 22.24 23.04
C THR A 168 -20.13 21.85 21.92
N LEU A 169 -20.34 22.34 20.69
CA LEU A 169 -19.39 22.13 19.59
C LEU A 169 -18.06 22.88 19.82
N SER A 170 -18.09 24.06 20.43
CA SER A 170 -16.87 24.81 20.78
C SER A 170 -16.05 24.09 21.85
N ASP A 171 -16.70 23.54 22.89
CA ASP A 171 -16.02 22.85 23.99
C ASP A 171 -15.37 21.54 23.48
N VAL A 172 -16.05 20.77 22.63
CA VAL A 172 -15.49 19.57 21.96
C VAL A 172 -14.31 19.92 21.05
N SER A 173 -14.32 21.09 20.40
CA SER A 173 -13.21 21.51 19.54
C SER A 173 -11.91 21.78 20.30
N SER A 174 -11.98 22.23 21.56
CA SER A 174 -10.80 22.36 22.43
C SER A 174 -10.16 21.02 22.77
N ASP A 175 -10.96 19.99 23.07
CA ASP A 175 -10.48 18.67 23.46
C ASP A 175 -9.82 17.92 22.31
N VAL A 176 -10.31 18.10 21.08
CA VAL A 176 -9.64 17.56 19.87
C VAL A 176 -8.27 18.21 19.64
N SER A 177 -8.11 19.50 19.97
CA SER A 177 -6.84 20.22 19.82
C SER A 177 -5.78 19.79 20.83
N THR A 178 -6.18 19.54 22.09
CA THR A 178 -5.28 19.00 23.12
C THR A 178 -4.91 17.55 22.86
N ALA A 179 -5.86 16.70 22.46
CA ALA A 179 -5.59 15.32 22.05
C ALA A 179 -4.65 15.25 20.84
N SER A 180 -4.86 16.09 19.81
CA SER A 180 -3.96 16.16 18.65
C SER A 180 -2.55 16.60 19.02
N SER A 181 -2.41 17.49 20.01
CA SER A 181 -1.10 17.95 20.51
C SER A 181 -0.38 16.87 21.33
N GLN A 182 -1.12 16.10 22.14
CA GLN A 182 -0.58 14.95 22.87
C GLN A 182 -0.10 13.85 21.90
N TRP A 183 -0.91 13.49 20.90
CA TRP A 183 -0.53 12.51 19.89
C TRP A 183 0.70 12.93 19.08
N ALA A 184 0.84 14.22 18.76
CA ALA A 184 2.03 14.75 18.10
C ALA A 184 3.29 14.64 18.98
N PHE A 185 3.16 14.86 20.29
CA PHE A 185 4.26 14.68 21.24
C PHE A 185 4.65 13.20 21.40
N GLU A 186 3.67 12.32 21.62
CA GLU A 186 3.88 10.88 21.78
C GLU A 186 4.49 10.26 20.52
N LYS A 187 4.03 10.67 19.33
CA LYS A 187 4.65 10.28 18.06
C LYS A 187 6.11 10.76 17.96
N ALA A 188 6.41 12.00 18.34
CA ALA A 188 7.77 12.52 18.30
C ALA A 188 8.70 11.76 19.28
N GLN A 189 8.18 11.36 20.44
CA GLN A 189 8.88 10.52 21.40
C GLN A 189 9.16 9.12 20.84
N LEU A 190 8.16 8.43 20.29
CA LEU A 190 8.32 7.12 19.65
C LEU A 190 9.30 7.16 18.46
N GLU A 191 9.27 8.21 17.64
CA GLU A 191 10.27 8.41 16.58
C GLU A 191 11.69 8.59 17.13
N GLN A 192 11.84 9.22 18.29
CA GLN A 192 13.16 9.39 18.93
C GLN A 192 13.64 8.09 19.57
N ASP A 193 12.77 7.33 20.23
CA ASP A 193 13.10 6.02 20.80
C ASP A 193 13.47 5.00 19.71
N ALA A 194 12.78 5.02 18.56
CA ALA A 194 13.15 4.23 17.39
C ALA A 194 14.55 4.60 16.83
N ARG A 195 14.89 5.90 16.78
CA ARG A 195 16.25 6.35 16.39
C ARG A 195 17.31 5.90 17.40
N ASN A 196 17.00 5.94 18.70
CA ASN A 196 17.89 5.49 19.76
C ASN A 196 18.16 3.98 19.65
N ALA A 197 17.10 3.18 19.51
CA ALA A 197 17.19 1.72 19.34
C ALA A 197 17.96 1.33 18.07
N HIS A 198 17.73 2.02 16.94
CA HIS A 198 18.49 1.82 15.71
C HIS A 198 19.99 2.13 15.90
N THR A 199 20.33 3.25 16.53
CA THR A 199 21.71 3.63 16.85
C THR A 199 22.39 2.60 17.76
N GLN A 200 21.66 2.03 18.72
CA GLN A 200 22.15 0.98 19.61
C GLN A 200 22.42 -0.34 18.87
N LEU A 201 21.52 -0.74 17.96
CA LEU A 201 21.71 -1.92 17.10
C LEU A 201 22.90 -1.74 16.15
N GLU A 202 23.08 -0.57 15.53
CA GLU A 202 24.27 -0.29 14.71
C GLU A 202 25.57 -0.37 15.54
N ALA A 203 25.56 0.12 16.77
CA ALA A 203 26.72 0.02 17.67
C ALA A 203 27.03 -1.44 18.04
N GLN A 204 26.00 -2.27 18.29
CA GLN A 204 26.17 -3.71 18.54
C GLN A 204 26.72 -4.44 17.31
N ILE A 205 26.16 -4.19 16.11
CA ILE A 205 26.65 -4.78 14.86
C ILE A 205 28.10 -4.40 14.61
N ARG A 206 28.48 -3.13 14.84
CA ARG A 206 29.87 -2.67 14.70
C ARG A 206 30.80 -3.35 15.70
N SER A 207 30.38 -3.47 16.96
CA SER A 207 31.15 -4.19 17.99
C SER A 207 31.33 -5.67 17.67
N LEU A 208 30.30 -6.34 17.13
CA LEU A 208 30.38 -7.74 16.73
C LEU A 208 31.32 -7.93 15.53
N ALA A 209 31.22 -7.06 14.52
CA ALA A 209 32.11 -7.05 13.36
C ALA A 209 33.58 -6.81 13.76
N GLU A 210 33.84 -5.91 14.72
CA GLU A 210 35.17 -5.71 15.28
C GLU A 210 35.69 -6.94 16.06
N SER A 211 34.82 -7.67 16.78
CA SER A 211 35.20 -8.92 17.46
C SER A 211 35.61 -9.99 16.45
N HIS A 212 34.73 -10.25 15.46
CA HIS A 212 35.00 -11.23 14.41
C HIS A 212 36.27 -10.86 13.60
N ALA A 213 36.53 -9.58 13.35
CA ALA A 213 37.76 -9.15 12.69
C ALA A 213 39.02 -9.51 13.51
N ARG A 214 39.01 -9.27 14.82
CA ARG A 214 40.12 -9.64 15.73
C ARG A 214 40.29 -11.16 15.85
N GLU A 215 39.20 -11.91 15.90
CA GLU A 215 39.23 -13.38 15.90
C GLU A 215 39.82 -13.93 14.60
N LEU A 216 39.46 -13.35 13.46
CA LEU A 216 39.96 -13.77 12.15
C LEU A 216 41.44 -13.39 11.96
N GLU A 217 41.87 -12.22 12.45
CA GLU A 217 43.30 -11.87 12.56
C GLU A 217 44.06 -12.85 13.48
N HIS A 218 43.47 -13.25 14.62
CA HIS A 218 44.08 -14.20 15.55
C HIS A 218 44.23 -15.60 14.92
N VAL A 219 43.18 -16.12 14.28
CA VAL A 219 43.23 -17.40 13.55
C VAL A 219 44.26 -17.33 12.41
N GLN A 220 44.33 -16.23 11.68
CA GLN A 220 45.33 -16.05 10.62
C GLN A 220 46.76 -15.97 11.16
N ALA A 221 46.99 -15.33 12.31
CA ALA A 221 48.29 -15.28 12.98
C ALA A 221 48.71 -16.67 13.48
N THR A 222 47.81 -17.41 14.12
CA THR A 222 48.05 -18.78 14.61
C THR A 222 48.32 -19.75 13.43
N SER A 223 47.57 -19.62 12.34
CA SER A 223 47.81 -20.40 11.11
C SER A 223 49.17 -20.12 10.50
N ARG A 224 49.61 -18.85 10.44
CA ARG A 224 50.96 -18.49 9.97
C ARG A 224 52.05 -19.08 10.86
N ALA A 225 51.93 -18.94 12.19
CA ALA A 225 52.89 -19.50 13.13
C ALA A 225 53.04 -21.02 12.97
N HIS A 226 51.93 -21.73 12.73
CA HIS A 226 51.95 -23.18 12.51
C HIS A 226 52.59 -23.57 11.16
N VAL A 227 52.38 -22.78 10.09
CA VAL A 227 53.07 -22.96 8.80
C VAL A 227 54.57 -22.70 8.93
N ASP A 228 54.99 -21.66 9.66
CA ASP A 228 56.40 -21.36 9.92
C ASP A 228 57.07 -22.49 10.72
N GLU A 229 56.38 -23.05 11.72
CA GLU A 229 56.87 -24.19 12.51
C GLU A 229 57.01 -25.46 11.68
N LEU A 230 55.99 -25.83 10.87
CA LEU A 230 56.07 -26.97 9.95
C LEU A 230 57.21 -26.80 8.92
N THR A 231 57.44 -25.57 8.46
CA THR A 231 58.55 -25.23 7.55
C THR A 231 59.91 -25.44 8.24
N ALA A 232 60.05 -25.04 9.51
CA ALA A 232 61.26 -25.27 10.30
C ALA A 232 61.51 -26.77 10.58
N GLN A 233 60.45 -27.53 10.88
CA GLN A 233 60.54 -28.99 11.06
C GLN A 233 60.99 -29.68 9.75
N LEU A 234 60.45 -29.29 8.60
CA LEU A 234 60.84 -29.82 7.29
C LEU A 234 62.31 -29.52 6.96
N ALA A 235 62.77 -28.29 7.22
CA ALA A 235 64.18 -27.92 7.05
C ALA A 235 65.12 -28.76 7.95
N THR A 236 64.69 -29.04 9.18
CA THR A 236 65.44 -29.89 10.13
C THR A 236 65.50 -31.34 9.65
N ALA A 237 64.39 -31.91 9.15
CA ALA A 237 64.36 -33.25 8.58
C ALA A 237 65.27 -33.38 7.33
N ALA A 238 65.27 -32.36 6.46
CA ALA A 238 66.13 -32.32 5.28
C ALA A 238 67.62 -32.37 5.62
N THR A 239 68.08 -31.58 6.60
CA THR A 239 69.49 -31.60 7.05
C THR A 239 69.87 -32.94 7.69
N HIS A 240 68.96 -33.57 8.45
CA HIS A 240 69.20 -34.90 9.01
C HIS A 240 69.40 -35.96 7.91
N THR A 241 68.55 -35.95 6.87
CA THR A 241 68.64 -36.89 5.74
C THR A 241 69.97 -36.73 5.00
N GLN A 242 70.43 -35.50 4.80
CA GLN A 242 71.71 -35.20 4.17
C GLN A 242 72.91 -35.73 4.98
N SER A 243 72.83 -35.73 6.32
CA SER A 243 73.86 -36.33 7.19
C SER A 243 73.94 -37.86 7.09
N LEU A 244 72.79 -38.54 6.96
CA LEU A 244 72.74 -40.00 6.80
C LEU A 244 73.35 -40.45 5.47
N GLN A 245 73.12 -39.68 4.39
CA GLN A 245 73.69 -39.95 3.08
C GLN A 245 75.23 -39.78 3.05
N ALA A 246 75.75 -38.81 3.80
CA ALA A 246 77.20 -38.64 3.99
C ALA A 246 77.82 -39.82 4.76
N ASN A 247 77.16 -40.29 5.84
CA ASN A 247 77.66 -41.42 6.64
C ASN A 247 77.67 -42.75 5.86
N ALA A 248 76.64 -42.99 5.02
CA ALA A 248 76.55 -44.21 4.21
C ALA A 248 77.72 -44.32 3.21
N SER A 249 78.05 -43.22 2.52
CA SER A 249 79.13 -43.19 1.52
C SER A 249 80.52 -43.37 2.12
N THR A 250 80.77 -42.94 3.36
CA THR A 250 82.01 -43.30 4.07
C THR A 250 82.14 -44.79 4.39
N SER A 251 81.03 -45.50 4.65
CA SER A 251 81.04 -46.92 5.01
C SER A 251 81.45 -47.84 3.84
N GLU A 252 81.01 -47.53 2.61
CA GLU A 252 81.33 -48.33 1.43
C GLU A 252 82.82 -48.29 1.05
N SER A 253 83.49 -47.15 1.23
CA SER A 253 84.93 -47.03 0.92
C SER A 253 85.83 -47.89 1.85
N ALA A 254 85.40 -48.10 3.10
CA ALA A 254 86.16 -48.85 4.11
C ALA A 254 86.06 -50.38 3.92
N SER A 255 84.99 -50.88 3.29
CA SER A 255 84.83 -52.31 3.01
C SER A 255 85.63 -52.75 1.79
N ALA A 256 85.64 -51.94 0.72
CA ALA A 256 86.37 -52.23 -0.51
C ALA A 256 87.89 -52.40 -0.29
N SER A 257 88.49 -51.56 0.56
CA SER A 257 89.91 -51.60 0.89
C SER A 257 90.33 -52.82 1.73
N ARG A 258 89.40 -53.49 2.41
CA ARG A 258 89.69 -54.69 3.22
C ARG A 258 89.70 -55.98 2.39
N ALA A 259 89.00 -56.00 1.25
CA ALA A 259 88.95 -57.16 0.36
C ALA A 259 90.26 -57.36 -0.44
N THR A 260 90.93 -56.27 -0.84
CA THR A 260 92.16 -56.32 -1.64
C THR A 260 93.34 -56.97 -0.91
N ALA A 261 93.50 -56.71 0.39
CA ALA A 261 94.61 -57.23 1.20
C ALA A 261 94.57 -58.76 1.41
N LEU A 262 93.38 -59.38 1.30
CA LEU A 262 93.21 -60.84 1.42
C LEU A 262 93.59 -61.60 0.13
N GLN A 263 93.70 -60.91 -0.99
CA GLN A 263 94.04 -61.52 -2.29
C GLN A 263 95.55 -61.84 -2.39
N GLU A 264 96.42 -60.94 -1.91
CA GLU A 264 97.89 -61.07 -2.04
C GLU A 264 98.48 -62.19 -1.18
N THR A 265 97.91 -62.43 0.00
CA THR A 265 98.41 -63.46 0.93
C THR A 265 98.23 -64.88 0.40
N LEU A 266 97.09 -65.18 -0.25
CA LEU A 266 96.81 -66.48 -0.86
C LEU A 266 97.79 -66.81 -2.01
N GLN A 267 98.21 -65.80 -2.77
CA GLN A 267 99.08 -65.99 -3.94
C GLN A 267 100.52 -66.36 -3.54
N THR A 268 100.95 -65.98 -2.33
CA THR A 268 102.29 -66.27 -1.79
C THR A 268 102.43 -67.71 -1.29
N VAL A 269 101.35 -68.30 -0.76
CA VAL A 269 101.36 -69.68 -0.21
C VAL A 269 101.51 -70.74 -1.30
N ALA A 270 100.98 -70.49 -2.50
CA ALA A 270 101.02 -71.45 -3.60
C ALA A 270 102.45 -71.76 -4.10
N GLY A 271 103.34 -70.77 -4.16
CA GLY A 271 104.68 -70.93 -4.72
C GLY A 271 105.65 -71.78 -3.89
N LEU A 272 105.37 -71.99 -2.60
CA LEU A 272 106.23 -72.78 -1.71
C LEU A 272 106.01 -74.30 -1.82
N LEU A 273 104.92 -74.75 -2.45
CA LEU A 273 104.57 -76.17 -2.53
C LEU A 273 105.20 -76.91 -3.74
N GLU A 274 105.68 -76.21 -4.77
CA GLU A 274 106.22 -76.85 -5.98
C GLU A 274 107.66 -77.37 -5.86
N GLN A 275 108.42 -76.99 -4.82
CA GLN A 275 109.87 -77.25 -4.77
C GLN A 275 110.31 -78.57 -4.10
N LEU A 276 109.39 -79.39 -3.59
CA LEU A 276 109.69 -80.45 -2.61
C LEU A 276 109.60 -81.92 -3.12
N VAL A 277 109.77 -82.15 -4.44
CA VAL A 277 109.42 -83.45 -5.07
C VAL A 277 110.56 -84.47 -5.34
N PRO A 278 111.81 -84.10 -5.75
CA PRO A 278 112.74 -85.10 -6.32
C PRO A 278 113.96 -85.47 -5.44
N MET A 279 113.77 -86.13 -4.28
CA MET A 279 114.89 -86.67 -3.47
C MET A 279 114.55 -88.00 -2.74
N ALA A 280 114.44 -89.13 -3.44
CA ALA A 280 114.20 -90.43 -2.78
C ALA A 280 114.60 -91.74 -3.53
N THR A 281 115.66 -91.78 -4.35
CA THR A 281 116.09 -93.06 -5.00
C THR A 281 117.60 -93.20 -5.24
N SER A 282 118.36 -93.74 -4.27
CA SER A 282 119.59 -94.53 -4.53
C SER A 282 120.04 -95.33 -3.30
N SER A 283 120.50 -96.57 -3.50
CA SER A 283 120.86 -97.51 -2.43
C SER A 283 122.31 -97.98 -2.57
N ASP A 284 123.22 -97.41 -1.78
CA ASP A 284 124.64 -97.79 -1.71
C ASP A 284 125.10 -97.76 -0.22
N PRO A 285 125.75 -98.82 0.30
CA PRO A 285 126.19 -98.86 1.70
C PRO A 285 127.28 -97.84 2.08
N VAL A 286 128.04 -97.28 1.13
CA VAL A 286 128.91 -96.11 1.40
C VAL A 286 128.09 -94.83 1.43
N ALA A 287 127.05 -94.74 0.59
CA ALA A 287 126.06 -93.68 0.70
C ALA A 287 125.29 -93.74 2.02
N LEU A 288 125.22 -94.86 2.76
CA LEU A 288 124.60 -94.88 4.10
C LEU A 288 125.40 -94.07 5.14
N ALA A 289 126.75 -94.07 5.06
CA ALA A 289 127.58 -93.25 5.96
C ALA A 289 127.49 -91.76 5.61
N GLN A 290 127.49 -91.43 4.30
CA GLN A 290 127.25 -90.06 3.85
C GLN A 290 125.79 -89.62 4.03
N ALA A 291 124.81 -90.53 3.99
CA ALA A 291 123.40 -90.27 4.26
C ALA A 291 123.10 -90.22 5.76
N LEU A 292 123.91 -90.81 6.64
CA LEU A 292 123.89 -90.50 8.07
C LEU A 292 124.49 -89.11 8.33
N GLN A 293 125.57 -88.73 7.64
CA GLN A 293 126.13 -87.38 7.76
C GLN A 293 125.26 -86.30 7.09
N ALA A 294 124.53 -86.65 6.02
CA ALA A 294 123.50 -85.83 5.41
C ALA A 294 122.24 -85.82 6.26
N SER A 295 121.79 -86.95 6.81
CA SER A 295 120.66 -87.02 7.76
C SER A 295 120.95 -86.29 9.07
N VAL A 296 122.21 -86.16 9.50
CA VAL A 296 122.59 -85.28 10.62
C VAL A 296 122.59 -83.80 10.20
N ARG A 297 122.93 -83.47 8.93
CA ARG A 297 122.71 -82.11 8.40
C ARG A 297 121.23 -81.81 8.17
N ASP A 298 120.44 -82.77 7.73
CA ASP A 298 119.00 -82.65 7.49
C ASP A 298 118.24 -82.67 8.82
N ALA A 299 118.72 -83.39 9.84
CA ALA A 299 118.29 -83.24 11.22
C ALA A 299 118.63 -81.85 11.75
N ALA A 300 119.80 -81.29 11.41
CA ALA A 300 120.16 -79.92 11.79
C ALA A 300 119.36 -78.85 11.04
N THR A 301 119.07 -79.01 9.73
CA THR A 301 118.24 -78.06 8.97
C THR A 301 116.75 -78.23 9.28
N THR A 302 116.27 -79.44 9.58
CA THR A 302 114.91 -79.65 10.12
C THR A 302 114.81 -79.15 11.55
N GLN A 303 115.84 -79.29 12.39
CA GLN A 303 115.88 -78.63 13.71
C GLN A 303 115.83 -77.10 13.53
N GLN A 304 116.65 -76.51 12.66
CA GLN A 304 116.65 -75.08 12.38
C GLN A 304 115.33 -74.58 11.74
N SER A 305 114.67 -75.42 10.94
CA SER A 305 113.33 -75.17 10.37
C SER A 305 112.21 -75.33 11.40
N LEU A 306 112.37 -76.23 12.37
CA LEU A 306 111.48 -76.38 13.52
C LEU A 306 111.66 -75.23 14.52
N GLU A 307 112.88 -74.79 14.79
CA GLU A 307 113.19 -73.57 15.55
C GLU A 307 112.58 -72.35 14.86
N GLY A 308 112.81 -72.15 13.56
CA GLY A 308 112.16 -71.10 12.76
C GLY A 308 110.65 -71.31 12.52
N ARG A 309 110.06 -72.44 12.91
CA ARG A 309 108.60 -72.64 13.04
C ARG A 309 108.11 -72.34 14.44
N VAL A 310 108.90 -72.61 15.48
CA VAL A 310 108.60 -72.23 16.86
C VAL A 310 108.63 -70.72 16.98
N GLU A 311 109.65 -70.02 16.47
CA GLU A 311 109.68 -68.55 16.42
C GLU A 311 108.47 -67.96 15.68
N ARG A 312 108.06 -68.57 14.56
CA ARG A 312 106.84 -68.16 13.84
C ARG A 312 105.56 -68.44 14.63
N LEU A 313 105.44 -69.60 15.27
CA LEU A 313 104.29 -69.92 16.12
C LEU A 313 104.24 -69.06 17.40
N GLU A 314 105.38 -68.60 17.91
CA GLU A 314 105.46 -67.64 19.00
C GLU A 314 105.08 -66.22 18.54
N ALA A 315 105.47 -65.80 17.34
CA ALA A 315 105.02 -64.55 16.71
C ALA A 315 103.50 -64.59 16.38
N ASP A 316 103.01 -65.69 15.82
CA ASP A 316 101.58 -65.93 15.57
C ASP A 316 100.80 -65.93 16.88
N LYS A 317 101.32 -66.60 17.93
CA LYS A 317 100.73 -66.55 19.27
C LYS A 317 100.67 -65.13 19.80
N ALA A 318 101.76 -64.36 19.72
CA ALA A 318 101.77 -62.96 20.18
C ALA A 318 100.79 -62.09 19.38
N THR A 319 100.62 -62.36 18.09
CA THR A 319 99.64 -61.69 17.22
C THR A 319 98.21 -62.05 17.60
N ILE A 320 97.91 -63.34 17.82
CA ILE A 320 96.61 -63.83 18.29
C ILE A 320 96.29 -63.28 19.70
N GLU A 321 97.29 -63.14 20.57
CA GLU A 321 97.13 -62.59 21.92
C GLU A 321 96.86 -61.07 21.86
N SER A 322 97.50 -60.34 20.92
CA SER A 322 97.16 -58.95 20.57
C SER A 322 95.73 -58.84 20.01
N ASP A 323 95.38 -59.63 19.00
CA ASP A 323 94.04 -59.63 18.38
C ASP A 323 92.95 -59.98 19.38
N LYS A 324 93.21 -60.90 20.31
CA LYS A 324 92.32 -61.19 21.43
C LYS A 324 92.08 -59.94 22.29
N THR A 325 93.12 -59.20 22.67
CA THR A 325 92.93 -57.95 23.43
C THR A 325 92.19 -56.87 22.63
N ALA A 326 92.40 -56.79 21.31
CA ALA A 326 91.66 -55.89 20.43
C ALA A 326 90.17 -56.27 20.35
N VAL A 327 89.84 -57.57 20.22
CA VAL A 327 88.47 -58.09 20.22
C VAL A 327 87.80 -57.91 21.58
N GLU A 328 88.48 -58.16 22.69
CA GLU A 328 87.96 -57.89 24.04
C GLU A 328 87.68 -56.40 24.28
N THR A 329 88.49 -55.51 23.68
CA THR A 329 88.27 -54.06 23.71
C THR A 329 87.07 -53.66 22.85
N ALA A 330 87.01 -54.11 21.60
CA ALA A 330 85.88 -53.86 20.70
C ALA A 330 84.55 -54.41 21.25
N LEU A 331 84.57 -55.56 21.94
CA LEU A 331 83.40 -56.12 22.61
C LEU A 331 82.94 -55.26 23.80
N ARG A 332 83.88 -54.72 24.58
CA ARG A 332 83.59 -53.79 25.68
C ARG A 332 83.01 -52.48 25.15
N ASP A 333 83.55 -51.95 24.06
CA ASP A 333 83.06 -50.73 23.42
C ASP A 333 81.67 -50.93 22.78
N ALA A 334 81.44 -52.06 22.11
CA ALA A 334 80.14 -52.43 21.57
C ALA A 334 79.08 -52.61 22.69
N THR A 335 79.48 -53.16 23.84
CA THR A 335 78.59 -53.29 25.02
C THR A 335 78.25 -51.90 25.60
N SER A 336 79.24 -51.00 25.69
CA SER A 336 79.04 -49.61 26.09
C SER A 336 78.09 -48.85 25.15
N ALA A 337 78.27 -49.01 23.83
CA ALA A 337 77.41 -48.43 22.82
C ALA A 337 75.97 -48.99 22.89
N LEU A 338 75.81 -50.29 23.15
CA LEU A 338 74.50 -50.93 23.32
C LEU A 338 73.74 -50.40 24.54
N GLU A 339 74.41 -50.26 25.70
CA GLU A 339 73.76 -49.68 26.89
C GLU A 339 73.44 -48.19 26.69
N THR A 340 74.29 -47.44 25.98
CA THR A 340 74.00 -46.05 25.58
C THR A 340 72.77 -45.98 24.66
N ALA A 341 72.66 -46.89 23.69
CA ALA A 341 71.50 -46.99 22.80
C ALA A 341 70.22 -47.38 23.55
N LYS A 342 70.29 -48.28 24.54
CA LYS A 342 69.16 -48.60 25.43
C LYS A 342 68.73 -47.38 26.26
N ALA A 343 69.66 -46.62 26.81
CA ALA A 343 69.36 -45.40 27.54
C ALA A 343 68.68 -44.35 26.63
N ALA A 344 69.18 -44.18 25.41
CA ALA A 344 68.56 -43.30 24.40
C ALA A 344 67.14 -43.77 24.02
N ALA A 345 66.93 -45.08 23.81
CA ALA A 345 65.62 -45.66 23.52
C ALA A 345 64.63 -45.48 24.69
N SER A 346 65.08 -45.66 25.93
CA SER A 346 64.27 -45.39 27.13
C SER A 346 63.88 -43.91 27.24
N SER A 347 64.80 -42.99 26.93
CA SER A 347 64.53 -41.55 26.87
C SER A 347 63.49 -41.22 25.79
N ALA A 348 63.66 -41.74 24.57
CA ALA A 348 62.71 -41.55 23.47
C ALA A 348 61.32 -42.13 23.79
N GLN A 349 61.25 -43.30 24.43
CA GLN A 349 59.99 -43.90 24.90
C GLN A 349 59.28 -42.99 25.91
N THR A 350 60.04 -42.34 26.80
CA THR A 350 59.51 -41.40 27.80
C THR A 350 59.01 -40.11 27.14
N GLN A 351 59.73 -39.59 26.13
CA GLN A 351 59.28 -38.45 25.33
C GLN A 351 57.99 -38.76 24.55
N LEU A 352 57.89 -39.95 23.95
CA LEU A 352 56.69 -40.42 23.26
C LEU A 352 55.47 -40.48 24.20
N ALA A 353 55.65 -40.98 25.43
CA ALA A 353 54.59 -40.99 26.44
C ALA A 353 54.17 -39.56 26.86
N SER A 354 55.12 -38.63 26.97
CA SER A 354 54.84 -37.22 27.26
C SER A 354 54.03 -36.57 26.13
N LEU A 355 54.44 -36.76 24.87
CA LEU A 355 53.75 -36.22 23.70
C LEU A 355 52.35 -36.83 23.52
N GLN A 356 52.17 -38.12 23.82
CA GLN A 356 50.83 -38.74 23.84
C GLN A 356 49.94 -38.13 24.93
N SER A 357 50.49 -37.84 26.11
CA SER A 357 49.77 -37.13 27.18
C SER A 357 49.38 -35.72 26.76
N GLU A 358 50.31 -34.93 26.20
CA GLU A 358 50.04 -33.57 25.71
C GLU A 358 48.99 -33.56 24.59
N THR A 359 49.09 -34.50 23.64
CA THR A 359 48.10 -34.66 22.56
C THR A 359 46.72 -35.01 23.11
N SER A 360 46.63 -35.87 24.12
CA SER A 360 45.38 -36.21 24.82
C SER A 360 44.75 -35.00 25.53
N TRP A 361 45.57 -34.19 26.21
CA TRP A 361 45.12 -32.95 26.84
C TRP A 361 44.65 -31.91 25.82
N ALA A 362 45.39 -31.73 24.72
CA ALA A 362 45.02 -30.83 23.63
C ALA A 362 43.71 -31.26 22.95
N ALA A 363 43.55 -32.57 22.67
CA ALA A 363 42.32 -33.12 22.10
C ALA A 363 41.11 -32.91 23.03
N SER A 364 41.26 -33.15 24.34
CA SER A 364 40.22 -32.90 25.33
C SER A 364 39.85 -31.41 25.44
N GLY A 365 40.85 -30.53 25.41
CA GLY A 365 40.65 -29.07 25.39
C GLY A 365 39.88 -28.59 24.15
N LEU A 366 40.28 -29.06 22.96
CA LEU A 366 39.58 -28.77 21.70
C LEU A 366 38.15 -29.33 21.72
N GLN A 367 37.94 -30.53 22.25
CA GLN A 367 36.60 -31.12 22.35
C GLN A 367 35.69 -30.35 23.32
N SER A 368 36.25 -29.81 24.42
CA SER A 368 35.52 -28.92 25.33
C SER A 368 35.20 -27.56 24.68
N GLN A 369 36.11 -27.01 23.86
CA GLN A 369 35.83 -25.79 23.08
C GLN A 369 34.73 -26.04 22.04
N LEU A 370 34.77 -27.19 21.34
CA LEU A 370 33.79 -27.55 20.33
C LEU A 370 32.40 -27.74 20.95
N ALA A 371 32.29 -28.37 22.12
CA ALA A 371 31.06 -28.44 22.89
C ALA A 371 30.56 -27.03 23.32
N SER A 372 31.45 -26.16 23.80
CA SER A 372 31.10 -24.77 24.16
C SER A 372 30.61 -23.95 22.95
N LEU A 373 31.22 -24.13 21.77
CA LEU A 373 30.80 -23.47 20.53
C LEU A 373 29.46 -24.03 20.02
N GLN A 374 29.20 -25.32 20.19
CA GLN A 374 27.90 -25.92 19.88
C GLN A 374 26.78 -25.37 20.77
N ASP A 375 27.02 -25.23 22.09
CA ASP A 375 26.05 -24.60 22.99
C ASP A 375 25.83 -23.11 22.66
N GLN A 376 26.90 -22.35 22.37
CA GLN A 376 26.77 -20.96 21.91
C GLN A 376 25.98 -20.84 20.61
N LEU A 377 26.26 -21.70 19.62
CA LEU A 377 25.52 -21.73 18.34
C LEU A 377 24.04 -22.08 18.56
N ARG A 378 23.76 -23.00 19.49
CA ARG A 378 22.38 -23.36 19.87
C ARG A 378 21.67 -22.18 20.55
N THR A 379 22.29 -21.53 21.52
CA THR A 379 21.74 -20.32 22.17
C THR A 379 21.47 -19.21 21.15
N ALA A 380 22.43 -18.92 20.27
CA ALA A 380 22.24 -17.92 19.21
C ALA A 380 21.12 -18.30 18.21
N THR A 381 20.90 -19.60 17.97
CA THR A 381 19.80 -20.10 17.13
C THR A 381 18.43 -19.91 17.81
N ASP A 382 18.35 -20.18 19.12
CA ASP A 382 17.13 -19.96 19.92
C ASP A 382 16.82 -18.46 20.03
N GLU A 383 17.83 -17.60 20.22
CA GLU A 383 17.72 -16.14 20.21
C GLU A 383 17.25 -15.62 18.83
N LEU A 384 17.82 -16.12 17.73
CA LEU A 384 17.38 -15.79 16.37
C LEU A 384 15.91 -16.14 16.15
N HIS A 385 15.45 -17.29 16.67
CA HIS A 385 14.05 -17.70 16.58
C HIS A 385 13.13 -16.76 17.37
N SER A 386 13.54 -16.39 18.59
CA SER A 386 12.84 -15.41 19.43
C SER A 386 12.73 -14.04 18.77
N HIS A 387 13.83 -13.53 18.18
CA HIS A 387 13.82 -12.29 17.42
C HIS A 387 12.92 -12.36 16.18
N LYS A 388 12.87 -13.51 15.49
CA LYS A 388 11.97 -13.72 14.34
C LYS A 388 10.50 -13.73 14.76
N GLU A 389 10.15 -14.30 15.91
CA GLU A 389 8.81 -14.19 16.47
C GLU A 389 8.46 -12.74 16.86
N MET A 390 9.36 -12.02 17.53
CA MET A 390 9.13 -10.61 17.88
C MET A 390 8.92 -9.75 16.63
N LEU A 391 9.74 -9.93 15.58
CA LEU A 391 9.58 -9.22 14.31
C LEU A 391 8.24 -9.53 13.65
N SER A 392 7.76 -10.77 13.74
CA SER A 392 6.44 -11.19 13.25
C SER A 392 5.30 -10.49 14.01
N ARG A 393 5.39 -10.43 15.35
CA ARG A 393 4.41 -9.72 16.20
C ARG A 393 4.39 -8.22 15.94
N GLU A 394 5.56 -7.58 15.86
CA GLU A 394 5.71 -6.15 15.50
C GLU A 394 5.16 -5.85 14.10
N THR A 395 5.37 -6.75 13.13
CA THR A 395 4.80 -6.60 11.78
C THR A 395 3.28 -6.67 11.83
N ALA A 396 2.71 -7.64 12.56
CA ALA A 396 1.26 -7.75 12.73
C ALA A 396 0.66 -6.55 13.50
N GLN A 397 1.36 -6.03 14.50
CA GLN A 397 0.95 -4.83 15.25
C GLN A 397 1.00 -3.57 14.39
N LYS A 398 2.05 -3.41 13.57
CA LYS A 398 2.13 -2.36 12.56
C LYS A 398 0.97 -2.44 11.57
N ASP A 399 0.65 -3.63 11.06
CA ASP A 399 -0.44 -3.81 10.11
C ASP A 399 -1.81 -3.50 10.75
N ALA A 400 -2.02 -3.84 12.02
CA ALA A 400 -3.21 -3.45 12.78
C ALA A 400 -3.31 -1.91 12.94
N LEU A 401 -2.24 -1.24 13.38
CA LEU A 401 -2.18 0.22 13.48
C LEU A 401 -2.34 0.91 12.12
N GLN A 402 -1.88 0.28 11.04
CA GLN A 402 -2.05 0.77 9.67
C GLN A 402 -3.51 0.70 9.21
N ILE A 403 -4.28 -0.30 9.66
CA ILE A 403 -5.74 -0.40 9.45
C ILE A 403 -6.45 0.70 10.24
N GLU A 404 -6.17 0.82 11.54
CA GLU A 404 -6.77 1.83 12.42
C GLU A 404 -6.52 3.27 11.93
N LEU A 405 -5.30 3.57 11.46
CA LEU A 405 -4.95 4.86 10.86
C LEU A 405 -5.70 5.12 9.54
N ASN A 406 -6.04 4.08 8.78
CA ASN A 406 -6.87 4.21 7.58
C ASN A 406 -8.35 4.44 7.93
N GLU A 407 -8.87 3.79 8.97
CA GLU A 407 -10.23 4.02 9.48
C GLU A 407 -10.38 5.45 10.01
N LEU A 408 -9.47 5.92 10.88
CA LEU A 408 -9.43 7.30 11.36
C LEU A 408 -9.29 8.33 10.22
N ARG A 409 -8.60 7.99 9.13
CA ARG A 409 -8.56 8.83 7.91
C ARG A 409 -9.89 8.89 7.18
N MET A 410 -10.64 7.78 7.13
CA MET A 410 -11.98 7.77 6.54
C MET A 410 -12.97 8.56 7.41
N GLU A 411 -12.90 8.42 8.73
CA GLU A 411 -13.72 9.21 9.68
C GLU A 411 -13.41 10.70 9.56
N LEU A 412 -12.14 11.10 9.57
CA LEU A 412 -11.73 12.51 9.37
C LEU A 412 -12.18 13.06 8.01
N SER A 413 -12.22 12.22 6.97
CA SER A 413 -12.74 12.60 5.65
C SER A 413 -14.27 12.76 5.66
N HIS A 414 -14.98 11.91 6.40
CA HIS A 414 -16.41 11.99 6.59
C HIS A 414 -16.81 13.26 7.35
N GLU A 415 -16.17 13.52 8.49
CA GLU A 415 -16.30 14.75 9.28
C GLU A 415 -15.99 16.00 8.46
N LYS A 416 -14.88 16.01 7.68
CA LYS A 416 -14.60 17.12 6.76
C LYS A 416 -15.68 17.33 5.70
N SER A 417 -16.27 16.25 5.19
CA SER A 417 -17.39 16.35 4.25
C SER A 417 -18.64 16.91 4.93
N GLN A 418 -18.93 16.48 6.16
CA GLN A 418 -20.08 16.89 6.96
C GLN A 418 -19.98 18.35 7.39
N HIS A 419 -18.81 18.79 7.87
CA HIS A 419 -18.51 20.19 8.13
C HIS A 419 -18.58 21.04 6.85
N LYS A 420 -18.21 20.49 5.69
CA LYS A 420 -18.33 21.22 4.41
C LYS A 420 -19.78 21.39 3.95
N SER A 421 -20.67 20.40 4.17
CA SER A 421 -22.11 20.59 3.97
C SER A 421 -22.69 21.60 4.97
N GLN A 422 -22.40 21.46 6.26
CA GLN A 422 -22.87 22.39 7.29
C GLN A 422 -22.37 23.83 7.02
N SER A 423 -21.14 24.00 6.55
CA SER A 423 -20.60 25.30 6.15
C SER A 423 -21.30 25.88 4.92
N SER A 424 -21.74 25.04 3.98
CA SER A 424 -22.60 25.43 2.85
C SER A 424 -23.99 25.87 3.32
N ASP A 425 -24.57 25.16 4.28
CA ASP A 425 -25.90 25.47 4.84
C ASP A 425 -25.86 26.77 5.67
N VAL A 426 -24.79 27.01 6.43
CA VAL A 426 -24.56 28.29 7.12
C VAL A 426 -24.39 29.44 6.10
N ALA A 427 -23.73 29.21 4.97
CA ALA A 427 -23.59 30.21 3.92
C ALA A 427 -24.93 30.51 3.20
N SER A 428 -25.78 29.50 2.98
CA SER A 428 -27.12 29.73 2.41
C SER A 428 -28.03 30.48 3.39
N LEU A 429 -28.02 30.10 4.68
CA LEU A 429 -28.75 30.81 5.73
C LEU A 429 -28.27 32.25 5.92
N GLN A 430 -26.98 32.54 5.76
CA GLN A 430 -26.47 33.91 5.73
C GLN A 430 -26.97 34.71 4.51
N ALA A 431 -27.05 34.07 3.34
CA ALA A 431 -27.61 34.69 2.13
C ALA A 431 -29.12 34.97 2.27
N GLU A 432 -29.89 34.04 2.82
CA GLU A 432 -31.32 34.23 3.12
C GLU A 432 -31.54 35.32 4.18
N LEU A 433 -30.71 35.37 5.23
CA LEU A 433 -30.76 36.44 6.23
C LEU A 433 -30.42 37.82 5.62
N ALA A 434 -29.46 37.88 4.69
CA ALA A 434 -29.14 39.10 3.96
C ALA A 434 -30.29 39.54 3.04
N ALA A 435 -30.92 38.61 2.33
CA ALA A 435 -32.09 38.87 1.49
C ALA A 435 -33.30 39.35 2.32
N SER A 436 -33.58 38.70 3.45
CA SER A 436 -34.65 39.08 4.38
C SER A 436 -34.42 40.47 5.00
N LYS A 437 -33.16 40.81 5.33
CA LYS A 437 -32.79 42.19 5.75
C LYS A 437 -33.02 43.20 4.64
N ALA A 438 -32.63 42.89 3.39
CA ALA A 438 -32.88 43.77 2.25
C ALA A 438 -34.39 44.00 2.02
N GLN A 439 -35.20 42.94 2.09
CA GLN A 439 -36.66 43.01 1.98
C GLN A 439 -37.27 43.84 3.12
N THR A 440 -36.74 43.72 4.35
CA THR A 440 -37.18 44.53 5.50
C THR A 440 -36.87 46.02 5.30
N VAL A 441 -35.70 46.36 4.74
CA VAL A 441 -35.34 47.74 4.39
C VAL A 441 -36.27 48.28 3.29
N GLN A 442 -36.55 47.49 2.26
CA GLN A 442 -37.49 47.86 1.18
C GLN A 442 -38.90 48.13 1.73
N LEU A 443 -39.46 47.23 2.55
CA LEU A 443 -40.77 47.41 3.17
C LEU A 443 -40.82 48.63 4.12
N SER A 444 -39.71 48.92 4.80
CA SER A 444 -39.57 50.14 5.62
C SER A 444 -39.59 51.41 4.76
N GLN A 445 -38.93 51.39 3.60
CA GLN A 445 -38.96 52.49 2.64
C GLN A 445 -40.36 52.68 2.03
N GLU A 446 -41.00 51.60 1.55
CA GLU A 446 -42.37 51.63 1.02
C GLU A 446 -43.37 52.16 2.06
N LYS A 447 -43.23 51.77 3.33
CA LYS A 447 -44.01 52.31 4.45
C LYS A 447 -43.79 53.81 4.66
N SER A 448 -42.55 54.28 4.57
CA SER A 448 -42.20 55.71 4.67
C SER A 448 -42.77 56.52 3.49
N GLU A 449 -42.69 55.99 2.28
CA GLU A 449 -43.27 56.61 1.08
C GLU A 449 -44.80 56.64 1.14
N LEU A 450 -45.44 55.58 1.65
CA LEU A 450 -46.89 55.54 1.85
C LEU A 450 -47.36 56.52 2.93
N ALA A 451 -46.62 56.63 4.04
CA ALA A 451 -46.87 57.65 5.06
C ALA A 451 -46.73 59.07 4.48
N ALA A 452 -45.67 59.35 3.72
CA ALA A 452 -45.48 60.64 3.05
C ALA A 452 -46.58 60.96 2.02
N ARG A 453 -47.14 59.95 1.34
CA ARG A 453 -48.34 60.13 0.48
C ARG A 453 -49.59 60.42 1.29
N HIS A 454 -49.79 59.74 2.41
CA HIS A 454 -50.91 59.97 3.32
C HIS A 454 -50.89 61.38 3.92
N ASP A 455 -49.71 61.86 4.36
CA ASP A 455 -49.56 63.20 4.92
C ASP A 455 -49.78 64.31 3.86
N ARG A 456 -49.36 64.08 2.60
CA ARG A 456 -49.72 64.95 1.48
C ARG A 456 -51.23 64.98 1.26
N PHE A 457 -51.89 63.82 1.28
CA PHE A 457 -53.34 63.75 1.12
C PHE A 457 -54.09 64.45 2.25
N LEU A 458 -53.65 64.30 3.51
CA LEU A 458 -54.20 65.04 4.65
C LEU A 458 -54.00 66.55 4.52
N LYS A 459 -52.82 66.99 4.03
CA LYS A 459 -52.56 68.40 3.77
C LYS A 459 -53.46 68.95 2.67
N ASP A 460 -53.64 68.22 1.57
CA ASP A 460 -54.54 68.59 0.48
C ASP A 460 -56.01 68.64 0.95
N GLU A 461 -56.42 67.72 1.83
CA GLU A 461 -57.71 67.73 2.53
C GLU A 461 -57.88 68.98 3.41
N GLU A 462 -56.88 69.33 4.22
CA GLU A 462 -56.98 70.51 5.09
C GLU A 462 -56.90 71.82 4.28
N GLU A 463 -56.11 71.89 3.21
CA GLU A 463 -56.14 73.00 2.27
C GLU A 463 -57.50 73.15 1.58
N LYS A 464 -58.16 72.04 1.22
CA LYS A 464 -59.55 72.06 0.73
C LYS A 464 -60.50 72.56 1.81
N LYS A 465 -60.40 72.08 3.06
CA LYS A 465 -61.21 72.56 4.18
C LYS A 465 -60.99 74.04 4.48
N VAL A 466 -59.77 74.55 4.39
CA VAL A 466 -59.46 75.98 4.52
C VAL A 466 -60.08 76.78 3.36
N LYS A 467 -59.96 76.30 2.11
CA LYS A 467 -60.61 76.93 0.94
C LYS A 467 -62.14 76.92 1.06
N VAL A 468 -62.74 75.84 1.56
CA VAL A 468 -64.18 75.75 1.85
C VAL A 468 -64.59 76.68 2.99
N LYS A 469 -63.82 76.76 4.08
CA LYS A 469 -64.05 77.72 5.18
C LYS A 469 -63.96 79.16 4.67
N GLN A 470 -62.95 79.51 3.87
CA GLN A 470 -62.82 80.83 3.23
C GLN A 470 -63.99 81.13 2.30
N TYR A 471 -64.47 80.14 1.53
CA TYR A 471 -65.62 80.29 0.64
C TYR A 471 -66.93 80.49 1.44
N VAL A 472 -67.15 79.71 2.50
CA VAL A 472 -68.28 79.88 3.43
C VAL A 472 -68.21 81.22 4.17
N GLN A 473 -67.02 81.66 4.57
CA GLN A 473 -66.80 82.95 5.21
C GLN A 473 -67.06 84.10 4.23
N ALA A 474 -66.60 84.00 2.97
CA ALA A 474 -66.91 84.96 1.92
C ALA A 474 -68.43 85.04 1.66
N LEU A 475 -69.12 83.90 1.53
CA LEU A 475 -70.58 83.84 1.43
C LEU A 475 -71.29 84.42 2.66
N THR A 476 -70.73 84.25 3.85
CA THR A 476 -71.27 84.83 5.09
C THR A 476 -71.07 86.35 5.14
N THR A 477 -69.92 86.85 4.69
CA THR A 477 -69.66 88.29 4.55
C THR A 477 -70.54 88.90 3.46
N GLU A 478 -70.76 88.21 2.34
CA GLU A 478 -71.65 88.64 1.26
C GLU A 478 -73.12 88.62 1.71
N LYS A 479 -73.53 87.61 2.50
CA LYS A 479 -74.83 87.58 3.19
C LYS A 479 -74.99 88.75 4.16
N GLN A 480 -73.99 89.07 4.98
CA GLN A 480 -74.05 90.21 5.88
C GLN A 480 -74.15 91.53 5.10
N LYS A 481 -73.36 91.68 4.03
CA LYS A 481 -73.40 92.84 3.14
C LYS A 481 -74.74 92.98 2.40
N ALA A 482 -75.43 91.88 2.13
CA ALA A 482 -76.80 91.87 1.61
C ALA A 482 -77.84 92.22 2.68
N ILE A 483 -77.64 91.84 3.94
CA ILE A 483 -78.48 92.25 5.08
C ILE A 483 -78.33 93.75 5.35
N ASP A 484 -77.10 94.27 5.37
CA ASP A 484 -76.83 95.70 5.53
C ASP A 484 -77.38 96.49 4.33
N GLY A 485 -77.27 95.93 3.12
CA GLY A 485 -77.90 96.44 1.91
C GLY A 485 -79.43 96.44 1.96
N LEU A 486 -80.06 95.53 2.70
CA LEU A 486 -81.52 95.49 2.89
C LEU A 486 -82.02 96.71 3.70
N GLY A 487 -81.22 97.19 4.64
CA GLY A 487 -81.48 98.43 5.38
C GLY A 487 -81.49 99.66 4.47
N GLN A 488 -80.55 99.73 3.53
CA GLN A 488 -80.49 100.80 2.53
C GLN A 488 -81.63 100.67 1.49
N VAL A 489 -81.91 99.46 1.01
CA VAL A 489 -82.99 99.18 0.05
C VAL A 489 -84.37 99.53 0.62
N THR A 490 -84.58 99.51 1.94
CA THR A 490 -85.87 99.93 2.54
C THR A 490 -86.11 101.45 2.38
N ALA A 491 -85.07 102.27 2.27
CA ALA A 491 -85.18 103.69 1.91
C ALA A 491 -85.32 103.89 0.40
N ASP A 492 -84.63 103.10 -0.42
CA ASP A 492 -84.65 103.23 -1.88
C ASP A 492 -85.89 102.58 -2.55
N LEU A 493 -86.63 101.73 -1.85
CA LEU A 493 -87.87 101.09 -2.35
C LEU A 493 -89.00 102.10 -2.63
N GLU A 494 -89.00 103.25 -1.95
CA GLU A 494 -89.95 104.34 -2.22
C GLU A 494 -89.63 105.07 -3.54
N GLY A 495 -88.36 105.10 -3.97
CA GLY A 495 -87.93 105.64 -5.27
C GLY A 495 -87.95 104.61 -6.41
N ALA A 496 -87.72 103.33 -6.12
CA ALA A 496 -87.46 102.29 -7.12
C ALA A 496 -88.71 101.76 -7.87
N LYS A 497 -89.93 102.23 -7.55
CA LYS A 497 -91.15 101.93 -8.34
C LYS A 497 -91.12 102.48 -9.78
N LYS A 498 -90.11 103.26 -10.16
CA LYS A 498 -90.02 103.94 -11.47
C LYS A 498 -88.97 103.37 -12.44
N ALA A 499 -88.21 102.34 -12.07
CA ALA A 499 -87.04 101.88 -12.85
C ALA A 499 -86.92 100.35 -13.07
N ILE A 500 -88.01 99.59 -12.93
CA ILE A 500 -88.04 98.14 -13.22
C ILE A 500 -88.57 97.93 -14.65
N ALA A 501 -87.71 98.23 -15.64
CA ALA A 501 -88.01 98.03 -17.06
C ALA A 501 -86.77 97.66 -17.92
N GLU A 502 -85.59 97.45 -17.32
CA GLU A 502 -84.31 97.54 -18.06
C GLU A 502 -83.22 96.53 -17.64
N LYS A 503 -83.57 95.32 -17.16
CA LYS A 503 -82.58 94.33 -16.64
C LYS A 503 -82.74 92.85 -17.04
N ASP A 504 -83.16 92.56 -18.27
CA ASP A 504 -83.11 91.18 -18.80
C ASP A 504 -81.75 90.78 -19.43
N GLY A 505 -80.85 91.74 -19.70
CA GLY A 505 -79.60 91.47 -20.43
C GLY A 505 -78.43 90.81 -19.67
N LEU A 506 -78.57 90.51 -18.37
CA LEU A 506 -77.45 90.07 -17.52
C LEU A 506 -77.37 88.55 -17.24
N PHE A 507 -78.42 87.78 -17.55
CA PHE A 507 -78.43 86.33 -17.34
C PHE A 507 -77.60 85.57 -18.38
N GLU A 508 -77.72 85.95 -19.66
CA GLU A 508 -77.06 85.30 -20.80
C GLU A 508 -75.54 85.21 -20.64
N LYS A 509 -74.92 86.28 -20.14
CA LYS A 509 -73.46 86.40 -20.01
C LYS A 509 -72.87 85.46 -18.95
N ARG A 510 -73.62 85.14 -17.88
CA ARG A 510 -73.19 84.16 -16.87
C ARG A 510 -73.34 82.72 -17.36
N MET A 511 -74.36 82.42 -18.17
CA MET A 511 -74.54 81.10 -18.78
C MET A 511 -73.38 80.74 -19.73
N ALA A 512 -72.94 81.71 -20.56
CA ALA A 512 -71.80 81.53 -21.46
C ALA A 512 -70.49 81.22 -20.71
N GLU A 513 -70.20 81.92 -19.61
CA GLU A 513 -68.95 81.76 -18.85
C GLU A 513 -68.87 80.40 -18.12
N ILE A 514 -70.00 79.91 -17.58
CA ILE A 514 -70.07 78.57 -16.95
C ILE A 514 -69.86 77.47 -18.00
N LYS A 515 -70.43 77.63 -19.20
CA LYS A 515 -70.27 76.66 -20.29
C LYS A 515 -68.82 76.57 -20.78
N ALA A 516 -68.13 77.71 -20.92
CA ALA A 516 -66.72 77.77 -21.27
C ALA A 516 -65.83 77.05 -20.23
N LYS A 517 -65.94 77.43 -18.95
CA LYS A 517 -65.15 76.83 -17.85
C LYS A 517 -65.39 75.32 -17.66
N THR A 518 -66.54 74.82 -18.10
CA THR A 518 -66.84 73.39 -18.08
C THR A 518 -66.15 72.66 -19.23
N MET A 519 -66.15 73.22 -20.44
CA MET A 519 -65.47 72.63 -21.61
C MET A 519 -63.95 72.55 -21.43
N ASP A 520 -63.31 73.59 -20.89
CA ASP A 520 -61.85 73.59 -20.66
C ASP A 520 -61.42 72.45 -19.72
N LYS A 521 -62.21 72.18 -18.66
CA LYS A 521 -61.94 71.07 -17.73
C LYS A 521 -62.09 69.71 -18.39
N PHE A 522 -63.08 69.51 -19.26
CA PHE A 522 -63.20 68.26 -20.02
C PHE A 522 -61.99 68.04 -20.94
N ALA A 523 -61.52 69.09 -21.63
CA ALA A 523 -60.33 69.00 -22.46
C ALA A 523 -59.06 68.66 -21.65
N ASP A 524 -58.88 69.21 -20.45
CA ASP A 524 -57.76 68.86 -19.56
C ASP A 524 -57.85 67.40 -19.05
N HIS A 525 -59.03 66.94 -18.65
CA HIS A 525 -59.23 65.54 -18.25
C HIS A 525 -58.95 64.56 -19.41
N GLU A 526 -59.34 64.91 -20.64
CA GLU A 526 -59.11 64.08 -21.82
C GLU A 526 -57.63 63.99 -22.21
N ARG A 527 -56.84 65.07 -22.01
CA ARG A 527 -55.38 65.02 -22.13
C ARG A 527 -54.74 64.10 -21.09
N VAL A 528 -55.20 64.12 -19.83
CA VAL A 528 -54.69 63.23 -18.76
C VAL A 528 -55.01 61.77 -19.08
N ILE A 529 -56.24 61.47 -19.53
CA ILE A 529 -56.64 60.11 -19.94
C ILE A 529 -55.79 59.62 -21.13
N THR A 530 -55.53 60.49 -22.12
CA THR A 530 -54.70 60.15 -23.28
C THR A 530 -53.26 59.84 -22.85
N LYS A 531 -52.67 60.69 -22.00
CA LYS A 531 -51.31 60.46 -21.48
C LYS A 531 -51.20 59.17 -20.66
N ALA A 532 -52.19 58.86 -19.82
CA ALA A 532 -52.22 57.62 -19.05
C ALA A 532 -52.33 56.37 -19.93
N LYS A 533 -53.04 56.45 -21.06
CA LYS A 533 -53.08 55.37 -22.08
C LYS A 533 -51.70 55.19 -22.73
N GLU A 534 -51.06 56.26 -23.20
CA GLU A 534 -49.71 56.18 -23.78
C GLU A 534 -48.67 55.58 -22.82
N GLU A 535 -48.73 55.93 -21.53
CA GLU A 535 -47.84 55.35 -20.51
C GLU A 535 -48.14 53.87 -20.25
N THR A 536 -49.42 53.47 -20.27
CA THR A 536 -49.84 52.07 -20.17
C THR A 536 -49.36 51.24 -21.37
N ASP A 537 -49.50 51.76 -22.59
CA ASP A 537 -49.04 51.09 -23.81
C ASP A 537 -47.53 50.91 -23.84
N ARG A 538 -46.76 51.93 -23.43
CA ARG A 538 -45.29 51.83 -23.28
C ARG A 538 -44.88 50.77 -22.26
N LEU A 539 -45.57 50.68 -21.12
CA LEU A 539 -45.29 49.64 -20.11
C LEU A 539 -45.61 48.24 -20.65
N ASN A 540 -46.71 48.07 -21.39
CA ASN A 540 -47.06 46.80 -22.03
C ASN A 540 -45.99 46.35 -23.05
N ASP A 541 -45.41 47.27 -23.83
CA ASP A 541 -44.35 46.93 -24.78
C ASP A 541 -43.01 46.60 -24.10
N VAL A 542 -42.69 47.24 -22.97
CA VAL A 542 -41.54 46.84 -22.13
C VAL A 542 -41.73 45.43 -21.55
N ILE A 543 -42.94 45.10 -21.06
CA ILE A 543 -43.27 43.76 -20.54
C ILE A 543 -43.09 42.70 -21.64
N LYS A 544 -43.68 42.90 -22.84
CA LYS A 544 -43.51 41.97 -23.98
C LYS A 544 -42.04 41.75 -24.35
N LYS A 545 -41.22 42.80 -24.30
CA LYS A 545 -39.79 42.72 -24.60
C LYS A 545 -39.04 41.86 -23.57
N LEU A 546 -39.31 42.07 -22.28
CA LEU A 546 -38.73 41.28 -21.19
C LEU A 546 -39.18 39.81 -21.25
N GLU A 547 -40.45 39.54 -21.56
CA GLU A 547 -40.95 38.16 -21.76
C GLU A 547 -40.24 37.44 -22.92
N ALA A 548 -39.94 38.14 -24.02
CA ALA A 548 -39.19 37.58 -25.14
C ALA A 548 -37.73 37.29 -24.77
N GLU A 549 -37.10 38.16 -23.99
CA GLU A 549 -35.73 37.99 -23.49
C GLU A 549 -35.62 36.80 -22.51
N ILE A 550 -36.56 36.68 -21.57
CA ILE A 550 -36.65 35.53 -20.64
C ILE A 550 -36.81 34.21 -21.42
N LYS A 551 -37.65 34.18 -22.46
CA LYS A 551 -37.81 33.01 -23.35
C LYS A 551 -36.53 32.67 -24.13
N SER A 552 -35.77 33.68 -24.57
CA SER A 552 -34.49 33.47 -25.24
C SER A 552 -33.42 32.90 -24.30
N LEU A 553 -33.34 33.42 -23.07
CA LEU A 553 -32.38 32.96 -22.06
C LEU A 553 -32.69 31.54 -21.57
N SER A 554 -33.96 31.17 -21.40
CA SER A 554 -34.32 29.80 -21.01
C SER A 554 -34.02 28.77 -22.10
N ALA A 555 -34.20 29.13 -23.38
CA ALA A 555 -33.80 28.30 -24.52
C ALA A 555 -32.27 28.06 -24.54
N LYS A 556 -31.47 29.13 -24.42
CA LYS A 556 -29.99 29.02 -24.37
C LYS A 556 -29.48 28.21 -23.17
N LYS A 557 -30.14 28.35 -22.00
CA LYS A 557 -29.80 27.54 -20.82
C LYS A 557 -30.02 26.05 -21.10
N LYS A 558 -31.14 25.69 -21.73
CA LYS A 558 -31.45 24.31 -22.09
C LYS A 558 -30.44 23.74 -23.11
N GLU A 559 -30.07 24.52 -24.12
CA GLU A 559 -29.07 24.14 -25.13
C GLU A 559 -27.71 23.81 -24.47
N ALA A 560 -27.23 24.62 -23.53
CA ALA A 560 -26.02 24.34 -22.77
C ALA A 560 -26.14 23.12 -21.81
N GLU A 561 -27.33 22.86 -21.25
CA GLU A 561 -27.61 21.66 -20.46
C GLU A 561 -27.58 20.39 -21.34
N ASP A 562 -28.12 20.45 -22.57
CA ASP A 562 -28.10 19.34 -23.52
C ASP A 562 -26.66 19.05 -24.02
N GLU A 563 -25.86 20.08 -24.37
CA GLU A 563 -24.44 19.93 -24.77
C GLU A 563 -23.57 19.33 -23.66
N THR A 564 -23.73 19.79 -22.42
CA THR A 564 -22.95 19.27 -21.27
C THR A 564 -23.33 17.82 -20.97
N MET A 565 -24.60 17.46 -21.10
CA MET A 565 -25.08 16.09 -20.91
C MET A 565 -24.62 15.14 -22.04
N GLU A 566 -24.47 15.62 -23.27
CA GLU A 566 -23.85 14.86 -24.36
C GLU A 566 -22.33 14.67 -24.18
N SER A 567 -21.62 15.70 -23.71
CA SER A 567 -20.20 15.59 -23.32
C SER A 567 -19.99 14.55 -22.22
N LEU A 568 -20.86 14.52 -21.21
CA LEU A 568 -20.83 13.50 -20.15
C LEU A 568 -21.14 12.09 -20.67
N LYS A 569 -22.11 11.93 -21.58
CA LYS A 569 -22.37 10.64 -22.26
C LYS A 569 -21.13 10.15 -23.01
N LYS A 570 -20.45 11.03 -23.77
CA LYS A 570 -19.24 10.70 -24.53
C LYS A 570 -18.09 10.27 -23.62
N LYS A 571 -17.85 11.01 -22.52
CA LYS A 571 -16.86 10.63 -21.48
C LYS A 571 -17.18 9.28 -20.83
N ARG A 572 -18.45 9.04 -20.49
CA ARG A 572 -18.92 7.77 -19.90
C ARG A 572 -18.73 6.59 -20.86
N LEU A 573 -18.95 6.79 -22.16
CA LEU A 573 -18.73 5.76 -23.17
C LEU A 573 -17.23 5.45 -23.34
N ALA A 574 -16.37 6.48 -23.41
CA ALA A 574 -14.92 6.31 -23.47
C ALA A 574 -14.37 5.53 -22.26
N ALA A 575 -14.78 5.90 -21.04
CA ALA A 575 -14.40 5.20 -19.81
C ALA A 575 -14.87 3.74 -19.78
N LYS A 576 -16.04 3.44 -20.37
CA LYS A 576 -16.53 2.06 -20.53
C LYS A 576 -15.67 1.25 -21.53
N THR A 577 -15.25 1.87 -22.63
CA THR A 577 -14.35 1.23 -23.60
C THR A 577 -12.97 0.98 -23.01
N GLU A 578 -12.44 1.92 -22.23
CA GLU A 578 -11.14 1.79 -21.57
C GLU A 578 -11.15 0.71 -20.47
N THR A 579 -12.19 0.68 -19.62
CA THR A 579 -12.33 -0.40 -18.62
C THR A 579 -12.51 -1.78 -19.26
N GLN A 580 -13.23 -1.89 -20.38
CA GLN A 580 -13.30 -3.15 -21.14
C GLN A 580 -11.94 -3.55 -21.72
N LYS A 581 -11.16 -2.59 -22.24
CA LYS A 581 -9.81 -2.86 -22.74
C LYS A 581 -8.90 -3.38 -21.63
N LEU A 582 -8.88 -2.72 -20.47
CA LEU A 582 -8.08 -3.13 -19.31
C LEU A 582 -8.47 -4.52 -18.79
N ALA A 583 -9.77 -4.86 -18.81
CA ALA A 583 -10.23 -6.21 -18.48
C ALA A 583 -9.68 -7.27 -19.45
N ASN A 584 -9.74 -7.01 -20.76
CA ASN A 584 -9.18 -7.89 -21.78
C ASN A 584 -7.65 -8.03 -21.67
N ASP A 585 -6.94 -6.93 -21.37
CA ASP A 585 -5.49 -6.93 -21.17
C ASP A 585 -5.08 -7.74 -19.92
N LEU A 586 -5.83 -7.63 -18.82
CA LEU A 586 -5.65 -8.43 -17.60
C LEU A 586 -5.89 -9.92 -17.86
N GLU A 587 -6.95 -10.27 -18.58
CA GLU A 587 -7.23 -11.67 -18.96
C GLU A 587 -6.09 -12.22 -19.85
N GLY A 588 -5.59 -11.40 -20.78
CA GLY A 588 -4.43 -11.74 -21.61
C GLY A 588 -3.13 -11.95 -20.81
N ILE A 589 -2.92 -11.18 -19.73
CA ILE A 589 -1.80 -11.39 -18.79
C ILE A 589 -2.00 -12.70 -18.02
N GLN A 590 -3.21 -12.97 -17.50
CA GLN A 590 -3.51 -14.20 -16.78
C GLN A 590 -3.30 -15.46 -17.65
N ARG A 591 -3.76 -15.46 -18.91
CA ARG A 591 -3.51 -16.56 -19.85
C ARG A 591 -2.00 -16.78 -20.12
N ARG A 592 -1.21 -15.70 -20.26
CA ARG A 592 0.26 -15.83 -20.40
C ARG A 592 0.93 -16.36 -19.14
N ALA A 593 0.50 -15.91 -17.96
CA ALA A 593 1.03 -16.38 -16.68
C ALA A 593 0.75 -17.89 -16.48
N ALA A 594 -0.46 -18.36 -16.79
CA ALA A 594 -0.80 -19.79 -16.76
C ALA A 594 0.08 -20.60 -17.74
N MET A 595 0.26 -20.11 -18.97
CA MET A 595 1.14 -20.76 -19.96
C MET A 595 2.60 -20.84 -19.48
N PHE A 596 3.12 -19.79 -18.82
CA PHE A 596 4.47 -19.85 -18.22
C PHE A 596 4.55 -20.82 -17.05
N ALA A 597 3.50 -20.94 -16.22
CA ALA A 597 3.45 -21.93 -15.15
C ALA A 597 3.48 -23.36 -15.72
N ASP A 598 2.68 -23.66 -16.74
CA ASP A 598 2.67 -24.97 -17.42
C ASP A 598 4.02 -25.30 -18.07
N VAL A 599 4.65 -24.35 -18.76
CA VAL A 599 5.98 -24.54 -19.39
C VAL A 599 7.06 -24.78 -18.33
N THR A 600 7.03 -24.02 -17.23
CA THR A 600 8.01 -24.17 -16.13
C THR A 600 7.82 -25.50 -15.42
N SER A 601 6.58 -25.87 -15.10
CA SER A 601 6.20 -27.17 -14.53
C SER A 601 6.73 -28.33 -15.38
N ASN A 602 6.41 -28.34 -16.68
CA ASN A 602 6.90 -29.37 -17.60
C ASN A 602 8.45 -29.44 -17.64
N LYS A 603 9.15 -28.30 -17.54
CA LYS A 603 10.60 -28.25 -17.52
C LYS A 603 11.18 -28.78 -16.20
N CYS A 604 10.58 -28.45 -15.04
CA CYS A 604 10.98 -29.00 -13.75
C CYS A 604 10.81 -30.52 -13.69
N VAL A 605 9.70 -31.05 -14.24
CA VAL A 605 9.48 -32.50 -14.38
C VAL A 605 10.51 -33.15 -15.31
N GLN A 606 10.91 -32.50 -16.40
CA GLN A 606 11.98 -33.00 -17.28
C GLN A 606 13.35 -32.98 -16.60
N GLN A 607 13.69 -31.90 -15.88
CA GLN A 607 14.95 -31.79 -15.14
C GLN A 607 15.03 -32.80 -14.00
N THR A 608 13.94 -33.03 -13.27
CA THR A 608 13.83 -34.09 -12.24
C THR A 608 14.24 -35.44 -12.82
N LYS A 609 13.67 -35.83 -13.98
CA LYS A 609 13.99 -37.10 -14.66
C LYS A 609 15.44 -37.18 -15.15
N GLN A 610 16.04 -36.06 -15.56
CA GLN A 610 17.46 -36.01 -15.94
C GLN A 610 18.38 -36.18 -14.73
N ILE A 611 18.02 -35.58 -13.59
CA ILE A 611 18.75 -35.74 -12.32
C ILE A 611 18.63 -37.17 -11.81
N ASP A 612 17.43 -37.79 -11.88
CA ASP A 612 17.23 -39.20 -11.53
C ASP A 612 18.14 -40.14 -12.36
N LEU A 613 18.23 -39.92 -13.68
CA LEU A 613 19.10 -40.70 -14.58
C LEU A 613 20.58 -40.48 -14.30
N LEU A 614 20.99 -39.24 -13.96
CA LEU A 614 22.35 -38.93 -13.52
C LEU A 614 22.67 -39.65 -12.20
N GLN A 615 21.77 -39.59 -11.23
CA GLN A 615 21.91 -40.25 -9.94
C GLN A 615 22.07 -41.77 -10.11
N GLU A 616 21.25 -42.40 -10.94
CA GLU A 616 21.38 -43.82 -11.31
C GLU A 616 22.78 -44.14 -11.87
N LYS A 617 23.32 -43.29 -12.75
CA LYS A 617 24.65 -43.48 -13.36
C LYS A 617 25.81 -43.26 -12.39
N VAL A 618 25.68 -42.35 -11.42
CA VAL A 618 26.66 -42.18 -10.34
C VAL A 618 26.61 -43.40 -9.41
N LEU A 619 25.41 -43.87 -9.03
CA LEU A 619 25.22 -45.09 -8.23
C LEU A 619 25.79 -46.35 -8.92
N GLU A 620 25.58 -46.53 -10.22
CA GLU A 620 26.20 -47.60 -11.03
C GLU A 620 27.75 -47.52 -11.03
N SER A 621 28.31 -46.32 -10.95
CA SER A 621 29.76 -46.09 -10.93
C SER A 621 30.33 -46.42 -9.56
N ILE A 622 29.69 -45.95 -8.48
CA ILE A 622 30.01 -46.31 -7.09
C ILE A 622 29.94 -47.83 -6.91
N HIS A 623 28.86 -48.48 -7.38
CA HIS A 623 28.69 -49.93 -7.25
C HIS A 623 29.80 -50.71 -7.98
N ALA A 624 30.25 -50.24 -9.14
CA ALA A 624 31.35 -50.87 -9.87
C ALA A 624 32.71 -50.71 -9.18
N ILE A 625 33.02 -49.52 -8.65
CA ILE A 625 34.24 -49.28 -7.87
C ILE A 625 34.21 -50.10 -6.58
N SER A 626 33.08 -50.10 -5.87
CA SER A 626 32.87 -50.87 -4.65
C SER A 626 33.05 -52.39 -4.89
N HIS A 627 32.55 -52.91 -6.02
CA HIS A 627 32.78 -54.31 -6.42
C HIS A 627 34.26 -54.63 -6.70
N GLN A 628 35.03 -53.71 -7.29
CA GLN A 628 36.48 -53.89 -7.47
C GLN A 628 37.22 -53.91 -6.12
N LYS A 629 36.80 -53.05 -5.17
CA LYS A 629 37.46 -52.87 -3.87
C LYS A 629 36.97 -53.78 -2.73
N LYS A 630 35.84 -54.46 -2.90
CA LYS A 630 35.10 -55.19 -1.83
C LYS A 630 34.65 -54.29 -0.67
N CYS A 631 34.38 -53.01 -0.94
CA CYS A 631 33.83 -52.11 0.08
C CYS A 631 32.41 -52.53 0.47
N ASP A 632 32.02 -52.32 1.72
CA ASP A 632 30.65 -52.54 2.16
C ASP A 632 29.72 -51.48 1.55
N ILE A 633 28.67 -51.94 0.87
CA ILE A 633 27.73 -51.10 0.11
C ILE A 633 26.51 -50.72 0.96
N SER A 634 26.42 -51.23 2.20
CA SER A 634 25.20 -51.16 3.02
C SER A 634 24.75 -49.74 3.38
N SER A 635 25.65 -48.75 3.42
CA SER A 635 25.31 -47.34 3.71
C SER A 635 24.84 -46.52 2.49
N LEU A 636 24.90 -47.06 1.26
CA LEU A 636 24.56 -46.27 0.07
C LEU A 636 23.09 -45.80 0.03
N HIS A 637 22.20 -46.49 0.75
CA HIS A 637 20.79 -46.11 0.79
C HIS A 637 20.56 -44.85 1.64
N GLU A 638 21.41 -44.58 2.63
CA GLU A 638 21.32 -43.42 3.51
C GLU A 638 21.67 -42.12 2.77
N LEU A 639 22.63 -42.17 1.83
CA LEU A 639 23.00 -41.04 0.96
C LEU A 639 21.88 -40.60 0.00
N CYS A 640 20.92 -41.48 -0.26
CA CYS A 640 19.74 -41.17 -1.08
C CYS A 640 18.59 -40.53 -0.28
N VAL A 641 18.71 -40.40 1.05
CA VAL A 641 17.71 -39.78 1.93
C VAL A 641 18.11 -38.34 2.21
N VAL A 642 17.49 -37.40 1.50
CA VAL A 642 17.56 -35.98 1.86
C VAL A 642 16.67 -35.73 3.05
N GLN A 643 17.22 -35.14 4.13
CA GLN A 643 16.39 -34.53 5.18
C GLN A 643 15.63 -33.35 4.55
N ASP A 644 14.30 -33.38 4.61
CA ASP A 644 13.41 -32.37 4.02
C ASP A 644 13.91 -30.96 4.33
N SER A 645 14.39 -30.24 3.31
CA SER A 645 14.99 -28.92 3.49
C SER A 645 13.93 -27.93 3.99
N PRO A 646 14.24 -26.99 4.90
CA PRO A 646 13.24 -26.11 5.51
C PRO A 646 12.45 -25.30 4.47
N ARG A 647 11.22 -25.75 4.19
CA ARG A 647 10.37 -25.18 3.14
C ARG A 647 10.09 -23.70 3.40
N MET A 648 10.48 -22.85 2.46
CA MET A 648 10.06 -21.45 2.40
C MET A 648 8.60 -21.34 1.90
N SER A 649 7.66 -22.01 2.58
CA SER A 649 6.23 -21.93 2.24
C SER A 649 5.64 -20.59 2.69
N ALA A 650 5.83 -19.57 1.87
CA ALA A 650 5.14 -18.29 2.02
C ALA A 650 3.64 -18.48 1.70
N ASN A 651 2.86 -18.82 2.72
CA ASN A 651 1.39 -18.94 2.64
C ASN A 651 0.74 -17.56 2.42
N LEU A 652 0.87 -17.02 1.20
CA LEU A 652 0.16 -15.82 0.77
C LEU A 652 -1.25 -16.22 0.30
N PRO A 653 -2.33 -15.73 0.94
CA PRO A 653 -3.70 -16.06 0.56
C PRO A 653 -4.08 -15.33 -0.73
N GLY A 654 -3.93 -16.00 -1.87
CA GLY A 654 -4.35 -15.53 -3.19
C GLY A 654 -4.91 -16.66 -4.05
N PRO A 655 -5.61 -16.35 -5.16
CA PRO A 655 -6.09 -17.37 -6.08
C PRO A 655 -4.90 -18.15 -6.65
N ALA A 656 -4.83 -19.46 -6.34
CA ALA A 656 -3.71 -20.31 -6.71
C ALA A 656 -3.65 -20.53 -8.24
N MET A 657 -2.98 -19.62 -8.95
CA MET A 657 -2.73 -19.61 -10.40
C MET A 657 -1.73 -20.70 -10.84
N GLY A 658 -1.81 -21.91 -10.27
CA GLY A 658 -0.87 -23.00 -10.51
C GLY A 658 0.57 -22.78 -9.99
N LEU A 659 0.90 -21.57 -9.53
CA LEU A 659 2.25 -21.21 -9.06
C LEU A 659 2.73 -22.10 -7.90
N THR A 660 1.85 -22.48 -6.97
CA THR A 660 2.17 -23.42 -5.89
C THR A 660 2.66 -24.78 -6.40
N LYS A 661 2.08 -25.27 -7.50
CA LYS A 661 2.53 -26.52 -8.16
C LYS A 661 3.89 -26.35 -8.83
N VAL A 662 4.19 -25.17 -9.37
CA VAL A 662 5.50 -24.84 -9.93
C VAL A 662 6.54 -24.77 -8.80
N ASP A 663 6.23 -24.14 -7.67
CA ASP A 663 7.11 -24.06 -6.50
C ASP A 663 7.37 -25.46 -5.88
N ASP A 664 6.36 -26.32 -5.79
CA ASP A 664 6.51 -27.73 -5.36
C ASP A 664 7.43 -28.52 -6.32
N GLU A 665 7.32 -28.29 -7.63
CA GLU A 665 8.15 -28.97 -8.64
C GLU A 665 9.57 -28.40 -8.73
N ILE A 666 9.76 -27.10 -8.51
CA ILE A 666 11.09 -26.47 -8.34
C ILE A 666 11.76 -27.02 -7.08
N SER A 667 11.05 -27.09 -5.96
CA SER A 667 11.56 -27.64 -4.69
C SER A 667 12.04 -29.08 -4.89
N ARG A 668 11.26 -29.92 -5.57
CA ARG A 668 11.63 -31.29 -5.92
C ARG A 668 12.92 -31.37 -6.77
N VAL A 669 13.15 -30.42 -7.68
CA VAL A 669 14.40 -30.35 -8.44
C VAL A 669 15.59 -30.03 -7.53
N PHE A 670 15.42 -29.13 -6.54
CA PHE A 670 16.46 -28.84 -5.54
C PHE A 670 16.76 -30.03 -4.62
N ASP A 671 15.74 -30.72 -4.11
CA ASP A 671 15.93 -31.91 -3.28
C ASP A 671 16.71 -32.99 -4.06
N LYS A 672 16.33 -33.22 -5.31
CA LYS A 672 17.00 -34.18 -6.21
C LYS A 672 18.43 -33.78 -6.54
N MET A 673 18.69 -32.50 -6.81
CA MET A 673 20.04 -31.98 -7.04
C MET A 673 20.93 -32.13 -5.78
N THR A 674 20.36 -31.92 -4.60
CA THR A 674 21.04 -32.15 -3.31
C THR A 674 21.38 -33.63 -3.12
N THR A 675 20.43 -34.53 -3.43
CA THR A 675 20.67 -35.98 -3.41
C THR A 675 21.81 -36.37 -4.37
N LEU A 676 21.80 -35.82 -5.58
CA LEU A 676 22.85 -36.06 -6.58
C LEU A 676 24.22 -35.55 -6.10
N SER A 677 24.29 -34.41 -5.41
CA SER A 677 25.53 -33.91 -4.80
C SER A 677 26.08 -34.93 -3.80
N ASN A 678 25.31 -35.31 -2.78
CA ASN A 678 25.74 -36.24 -1.73
C ASN A 678 26.27 -37.57 -2.30
N VAL A 679 25.61 -38.11 -3.32
CA VAL A 679 26.03 -39.34 -4.01
C VAL A 679 27.29 -39.10 -4.84
N THR A 680 27.45 -37.94 -5.47
CA THR A 680 28.66 -37.57 -6.23
C THR A 680 29.86 -37.32 -5.31
N ASP A 681 29.65 -36.66 -4.17
CA ASP A 681 30.68 -36.42 -3.15
C ASP A 681 31.20 -37.76 -2.61
N ARG A 682 30.31 -38.73 -2.33
CA ARG A 682 30.74 -40.10 -1.96
C ARG A 682 31.51 -40.83 -3.07
N LEU A 683 31.17 -40.60 -4.34
CA LEU A 683 31.97 -41.12 -5.46
C LEU A 683 33.37 -40.50 -5.45
N CYS A 684 33.48 -39.20 -5.20
CA CYS A 684 34.77 -38.52 -5.07
C CYS A 684 35.58 -39.04 -3.88
N ASP A 685 34.98 -39.23 -2.71
CA ASP A 685 35.65 -39.82 -1.53
C ASP A 685 36.23 -41.21 -1.86
N LEU A 686 35.40 -42.10 -2.43
CA LEU A 686 35.81 -43.46 -2.83
C LEU A 686 36.91 -43.47 -3.89
N MET A 687 37.17 -42.35 -4.55
CA MET A 687 38.27 -42.20 -5.51
C MET A 687 39.51 -41.53 -4.88
N LEU A 688 39.33 -40.62 -3.93
CA LEU A 688 40.42 -39.98 -3.18
C LEU A 688 41.02 -40.90 -2.11
N GLU A 689 40.24 -41.85 -1.58
CA GLU A 689 40.71 -42.93 -0.69
C GLU A 689 41.78 -43.82 -1.37
N ASP A 690 41.83 -43.89 -2.71
CA ASP A 690 42.88 -44.57 -3.50
C ASP A 690 43.74 -43.55 -4.27
N GLY A 691 44.86 -43.13 -3.68
CA GLY A 691 45.78 -42.12 -4.25
C GLY A 691 46.47 -42.44 -5.60
N ASP A 692 46.03 -43.45 -6.34
CA ASP A 692 46.60 -43.89 -7.63
C ASP A 692 45.54 -44.09 -8.76
N LEU A 693 44.24 -43.94 -8.51
CA LEU A 693 43.20 -44.15 -9.55
C LEU A 693 42.64 -42.83 -10.09
N SER A 694 43.18 -42.36 -11.23
CA SER A 694 42.64 -41.18 -11.90
C SER A 694 41.27 -41.48 -12.52
N LEU A 695 40.31 -40.55 -12.37
CA LEU A 695 38.98 -40.61 -12.99
C LEU A 695 39.04 -40.84 -14.51
N LYS A 696 40.11 -40.32 -15.13
CA LYS A 696 40.37 -40.49 -16.55
C LYS A 696 40.55 -41.96 -16.91
N ASP A 697 41.26 -42.74 -16.10
CA ASP A 697 41.55 -44.14 -16.39
C ASP A 697 40.33 -45.03 -16.16
N LEU A 698 39.53 -44.75 -15.13
CA LEU A 698 38.28 -45.49 -14.89
C LEU A 698 37.22 -45.22 -15.98
N VAL A 699 37.11 -43.96 -16.44
CA VAL A 699 36.25 -43.59 -17.57
C VAL A 699 36.78 -44.18 -18.87
N ILE A 700 38.09 -44.16 -19.11
CA ILE A 700 38.70 -44.81 -20.28
C ILE A 700 38.45 -46.32 -20.26
N GLU A 701 38.65 -47.02 -19.14
CA GLU A 701 38.43 -48.47 -19.04
C GLU A 701 36.96 -48.83 -19.31
N ARG A 702 36.00 -48.02 -18.80
CA ARG A 702 34.58 -48.25 -19.01
C ARG A 702 34.14 -47.92 -20.44
N VAL A 703 34.63 -46.82 -21.02
CA VAL A 703 34.42 -46.50 -22.45
C VAL A 703 35.03 -47.60 -23.33
N VAL A 704 36.25 -48.06 -23.04
CA VAL A 704 36.90 -49.16 -23.76
C VAL A 704 36.09 -50.46 -23.64
N LYS A 705 35.63 -50.85 -22.45
CA LYS A 705 34.74 -52.02 -22.28
C LYS A 705 33.43 -51.88 -23.07
N GLN A 706 32.81 -50.71 -23.05
CA GLN A 706 31.53 -50.47 -23.72
C GLN A 706 31.71 -50.42 -25.25
N PHE A 707 32.81 -49.84 -25.75
CA PHE A 707 33.19 -49.87 -27.16
C PHE A 707 33.53 -51.31 -27.59
N SER A 708 34.33 -52.04 -26.81
CA SER A 708 34.63 -53.46 -27.08
C SER A 708 33.37 -54.32 -27.12
N ALA A 709 32.40 -54.11 -26.24
CA ALA A 709 31.10 -54.80 -26.28
C ALA A 709 30.33 -54.55 -27.59
N CYS A 710 30.46 -53.35 -28.20
CA CYS A 710 29.91 -53.05 -29.52
C CYS A 710 30.63 -53.76 -30.69
N PHE A 711 31.86 -54.26 -30.50
CA PHE A 711 32.64 -54.96 -31.54
C PHE A 711 32.79 -56.48 -31.33
N VAL A 712 32.46 -57.02 -30.15
CA VAL A 712 32.53 -58.47 -29.85
C VAL A 712 31.38 -59.27 -30.47
N HIS A 713 30.32 -58.61 -30.97
CA HIS A 713 29.23 -59.26 -31.70
C HIS A 713 29.24 -58.93 -33.20
N ALA A 714 30.10 -59.63 -33.96
CA ALA A 714 29.95 -59.79 -35.40
C ALA A 714 28.92 -60.90 -35.73
N PRO A 715 28.24 -60.84 -36.88
CA PRO A 715 26.83 -61.28 -36.95
C PRO A 715 26.62 -62.73 -37.41
N ALA A 716 25.58 -63.36 -36.87
CA ALA A 716 24.97 -64.57 -37.42
C ALA A 716 23.54 -64.27 -37.91
N HIS A 717 23.26 -64.74 -39.12
CA HIS A 717 22.00 -64.67 -39.88
C HIS A 717 20.72 -64.96 -39.05
N ALA A 718 19.51 -64.51 -39.41
CA ALA A 718 19.03 -64.28 -40.77
C ALA A 718 17.80 -63.35 -40.91
N LYS A 719 17.85 -62.55 -42.00
CA LYS A 719 16.81 -62.29 -43.02
C LYS A 719 15.50 -61.53 -42.69
N PRO A 720 14.89 -60.89 -43.73
CA PRO A 720 13.88 -59.86 -43.55
C PRO A 720 12.45 -60.35 -43.83
N ASP A 721 11.45 -59.65 -43.30
CA ASP A 721 10.13 -59.55 -43.94
C ASP A 721 9.45 -58.21 -43.63
N GLU A 722 8.40 -57.90 -44.39
CA GLU A 722 7.87 -56.56 -44.60
C GLU A 722 6.87 -56.04 -43.53
N ALA A 723 6.54 -54.75 -43.71
CA ALA A 723 5.20 -54.18 -43.56
C ALA A 723 4.52 -54.15 -42.17
N GLY A 724 4.39 -52.92 -41.66
CA GLY A 724 3.16 -52.52 -40.97
C GLY A 724 3.36 -51.85 -39.61
N LEU A 725 3.48 -50.53 -39.59
CA LEU A 725 2.60 -49.65 -38.80
C LEU A 725 2.81 -48.18 -39.21
N LEU A 726 1.84 -47.67 -39.95
CA LEU A 726 1.76 -46.31 -40.49
C LEU A 726 0.73 -45.50 -39.67
N HIS A 727 0.94 -44.18 -39.57
CA HIS A 727 0.00 -43.16 -39.06
C HIS A 727 -0.25 -43.19 -37.52
N GLN A 728 -0.28 -42.05 -36.80
CA GLN A 728 -1.16 -40.90 -37.08
C GLN A 728 -0.64 -39.51 -36.64
N ARG A 729 -0.88 -38.55 -37.55
CA ARG A 729 -1.40 -37.17 -37.33
C ARG A 729 -0.63 -36.18 -36.43
N SER A 730 0.03 -35.24 -37.11
CA SER A 730 0.22 -33.86 -36.63
C SER A 730 -0.89 -32.94 -37.19
N SER A 731 -1.70 -32.36 -36.30
CA SER A 731 -2.79 -31.37 -36.54
C SER A 731 -3.35 -30.97 -35.15
N SER A 732 -3.68 -29.71 -34.79
CA SER A 732 -3.60 -28.38 -35.44
C SER A 732 -3.08 -27.38 -34.37
N SER A 733 -3.28 -26.04 -34.31
CA SER A 733 -4.04 -25.05 -35.09
C SER A 733 -3.40 -23.67 -34.91
N SER A 734 -3.35 -22.86 -35.99
CA SER A 734 -3.09 -21.42 -35.92
C SER A 734 -4.41 -20.66 -35.77
N THR A 735 -4.43 -19.55 -35.04
CA THR A 735 -5.58 -18.62 -34.99
C THR A 735 -5.13 -17.17 -35.14
N GLN A 736 -5.58 -16.56 -36.22
CA GLN A 736 -5.41 -15.14 -36.59
C GLN A 736 -6.60 -14.33 -36.03
N PRO A 737 -6.46 -13.03 -35.70
CA PRO A 737 -7.52 -12.25 -35.04
C PRO A 737 -8.62 -11.80 -36.01
N PRO A 738 -9.84 -11.50 -35.52
CA PRO A 738 -10.92 -10.95 -36.33
C PRO A 738 -10.86 -9.42 -36.48
N ASP A 739 -11.16 -8.95 -37.68
CA ASP A 739 -11.29 -7.53 -38.03
C ASP A 739 -12.62 -6.89 -37.57
N SER A 740 -12.65 -5.56 -37.63
CA SER A 740 -13.79 -4.72 -37.19
C SER A 740 -14.91 -4.63 -38.24
N PRO A 741 -16.19 -4.45 -37.84
CA PRO A 741 -17.25 -4.05 -38.76
C PRO A 741 -17.33 -2.52 -38.91
N THR A 742 -17.37 -2.04 -40.16
CA THR A 742 -17.64 -0.65 -40.53
C THR A 742 -19.13 -0.30 -40.46
N ALA A 743 -19.42 1.01 -40.44
CA ALA A 743 -20.75 1.57 -40.22
C ALA A 743 -21.72 1.50 -41.43
N THR A 744 -23.01 1.53 -41.10
CA THR A 744 -24.09 2.27 -41.79
C THR A 744 -25.03 2.82 -40.73
#